data_AF-A0A4Q7NYB6-F1
#
_entry.id   AF-A0A4Q7NYB6-F1
#
_cell.length_a   1.000
_cell.length_b   1.000
_cell.length_c   1.000
_cell.angle_alpha   90.00
_cell.angle_beta   90.00
_cell.angle_gamma   90.00
#
_symmetry.space_group_name_H-M   'P 1'
#
loop_
_entity.id
_entity.type
_entity.pdbx_description
1 polymer ?
#
loop_
_entity_poly.entity_id
_entity_poly.type
_entity_poly.pdbx_seq_one_letter_code
_entity_poly.pdbx_strand_id
1 'polypeptide(L)'
;MEFRQLIKIVVLGLLLIAKTALLAQEKKQYQGYFQIGDYIGLANYEYILANKDTLFDGQFEFQRTNPKALLEKQDISFSIEGQFSRKYPDGYWSFRFNEFKTNRKSSFKDNTYVLNVDGEQFVAFGTFTNGKLDGEWTVKNQRIENSEVENVSFNSVIKFNEGFPQQSFRIEAKELALVGRCLRNGLAHDKWTLYSDNTLGDIESWYFNEGELQLIERLKGRAIKRAAPQSAEGATTETITLSEKYFKIIKLQLPLEDVEISAASGITALLAKNEKYYQRVDTVLSLLSPANFESRFKVKVSYYPSTAMEDKLKDSLVLYYQRSKKISDFLLSDTQLAIRKLSDKKVASLVNDLERIDERILAPLGQISDYAEENLLNYISNEHLIPRFWKKGKDEFRSYDNYGIELSVDSASAQSLLILKDLAKQTFERLDEIRIVLERSIDNQEKQAEAIALEEEMILQLDKMTELTRQAQTDTIPEHYYKALVTLRQDVEDRLSEYANTDDMDQKLALGRKLVDCFTQLETVGKMVLQLPAQQQEIAEKYTDAVWNPFTATVMDELVKRRIVSAYENVLVPYFIDKISKGLNCNEASKWIQLIDKTHLRMLAMREEDTRKMERRIRKEEDPLVILQRFDIPKLLNQK
;
A
#
# COMPACT_ATOMS: atom_id res chain seq x y z
N MET A 1 65.45 66.93 21.93
CA MET A 1 65.12 65.50 21.70
C MET A 1 64.18 65.46 20.52
N GLU A 2 64.69 65.01 19.38
CA GLU A 2 64.24 65.48 18.06
C GLU A 2 62.99 64.78 17.52
N PHE A 3 62.12 65.57 16.89
CA PHE A 3 60.91 65.17 16.15
C PHE A 3 61.15 64.01 15.15
N ARG A 4 62.40 63.86 14.68
CA ARG A 4 62.83 62.76 13.80
C ARG A 4 62.88 61.38 14.47
N GLN A 5 63.06 61.30 15.80
CA GLN A 5 62.99 60.02 16.51
C GLN A 5 61.54 59.58 16.78
N LEU A 6 60.62 60.53 16.98
CA LEU A 6 59.20 60.22 17.17
C LEU A 6 58.56 59.62 15.90
N ILE A 7 58.89 60.16 14.72
CA ILE A 7 58.38 59.65 13.43
C ILE A 7 58.89 58.24 13.14
N LYS A 8 60.16 57.94 13.46
CA LYS A 8 60.71 56.58 13.28
C LYS A 8 60.04 55.56 14.21
N ILE A 9 59.68 55.94 15.43
CA ILE A 9 58.99 55.05 16.38
C ILE A 9 57.53 54.82 15.94
N VAL A 10 56.83 55.85 15.44
CA VAL A 10 55.44 55.73 14.96
C VAL A 10 55.35 54.91 13.68
N VAL A 11 56.26 55.08 12.72
CA VAL A 11 56.27 54.30 11.47
C VAL A 11 56.66 52.84 11.72
N LEU A 12 57.60 52.57 12.64
CA LEU A 12 57.94 51.21 13.04
C LEU A 12 56.78 50.53 13.82
N GLY A 13 56.05 51.30 14.64
CA GLY A 13 54.83 50.84 15.29
C GLY A 13 53.69 50.51 14.32
N LEU A 14 53.49 51.33 13.28
CA LEU A 14 52.45 51.08 12.26
C LEU A 14 52.77 49.86 11.38
N LEU A 15 54.05 49.60 11.07
CA LEU A 15 54.50 48.42 10.33
C LEU A 15 54.45 47.13 11.16
N LEU A 16 54.51 47.21 12.50
CA LEU A 16 54.34 46.07 13.40
C LEU A 16 52.86 45.74 13.66
N ILE A 17 51.96 46.72 13.62
CA ILE A 17 50.50 46.51 13.73
C ILE A 17 49.91 45.97 12.41
N ALA A 18 50.55 46.22 11.26
CA ALA A 18 50.13 45.66 9.98
C ALA A 18 50.40 44.15 9.81
N LYS A 19 51.11 43.50 10.75
CA LYS A 19 51.39 42.06 10.69
C LYS A 19 50.29 41.15 11.26
N THR A 20 49.20 41.69 11.81
CA THR A 20 48.19 40.89 12.54
C THR A 20 46.79 40.86 11.93
N ALA A 21 46.63 41.17 10.64
CA ALA A 21 45.33 41.07 9.96
C ALA A 21 45.35 40.29 8.63
N LEU A 22 46.35 39.43 8.41
CA LEU A 22 46.22 38.34 7.42
C LEU A 22 45.76 37.09 8.16
N LEU A 23 44.49 37.05 8.55
CA LEU A 23 43.78 35.80 8.77
C LEU A 23 43.61 35.13 7.40
N ALA A 24 44.68 34.56 6.86
CA ALA A 24 44.55 33.54 5.85
C ALA A 24 43.79 32.39 6.53
N GLN A 25 42.53 32.18 6.15
CA GLN A 25 41.75 31.05 6.64
C GLN A 25 42.48 29.79 6.19
N GLU A 26 43.03 29.06 7.14
CA GLU A 26 43.79 27.85 6.87
C GLU A 26 42.84 26.79 6.30
N LYS A 27 43.03 26.46 5.02
CA LYS A 27 42.33 25.35 4.39
C LYS A 27 42.80 24.05 5.04
N LYS A 28 41.82 23.24 5.44
CA LYS A 28 42.03 21.90 5.98
C LYS A 28 41.65 20.88 4.93
N GLN A 29 42.22 19.68 5.05
CA GLN A 29 41.95 18.58 4.13
C GLN A 29 41.34 17.42 4.91
N TYR A 30 40.33 16.80 4.31
CA TYR A 30 39.75 15.54 4.77
C TYR A 30 40.07 14.45 3.76
N GLN A 31 40.48 13.27 4.24
CA GLN A 31 40.62 12.07 3.43
C GLN A 31 40.07 10.88 4.20
N GLY A 32 39.05 10.21 3.68
CA GLY A 32 38.42 9.10 4.37
C GLY A 32 37.12 8.62 3.74
N TYR A 33 36.46 7.66 4.38
CA TYR A 33 35.15 7.19 3.95
C TYR A 33 34.08 8.24 4.21
N PHE A 34 33.28 8.52 3.19
CA PHE A 34 32.23 9.51 3.22
C PHE A 34 30.97 8.95 2.58
N GLN A 35 29.83 9.49 2.98
CA GLN A 35 28.52 9.09 2.47
C GLN A 35 27.75 10.32 2.00
N ILE A 36 27.20 10.25 0.79
CA ILE A 36 26.32 11.26 0.20
C ILE A 36 25.06 10.55 -0.29
N GLY A 37 23.96 10.73 0.43
CA GLY A 37 22.74 9.95 0.18
C GLY A 37 23.03 8.45 0.23
N ASP A 38 22.76 7.75 -0.87
CA ASP A 38 22.99 6.31 -1.00
C ASP A 38 24.40 5.94 -1.45
N TYR A 39 25.24 6.93 -1.79
CA TYR A 39 26.60 6.71 -2.26
C TYR A 39 27.57 6.70 -1.09
N ILE A 40 28.31 5.59 -0.93
CA ILE A 40 29.37 5.44 0.06
C ILE A 40 30.68 5.19 -0.70
N GLY A 41 31.71 5.97 -0.40
CA GLY A 41 33.00 5.93 -1.08
C GLY A 41 34.11 6.62 -0.30
N LEU A 42 35.26 6.80 -0.93
CA LEU A 42 36.37 7.58 -0.40
C LEU A 42 36.23 9.01 -0.88
N ALA A 43 36.22 9.97 0.04
CA ALA A 43 36.26 11.39 -0.25
C ALA A 43 37.62 11.98 0.10
N ASN A 44 38.07 12.91 -0.72
CA ASN A 44 39.22 13.77 -0.52
C ASN A 44 38.79 15.20 -0.83
N TYR A 45 38.72 16.07 0.18
CA TYR A 45 38.25 17.44 -0.03
C TYR A 45 38.92 18.48 0.87
N GLU A 46 38.96 19.71 0.37
CA GLU A 46 39.40 20.89 1.12
C GLU A 46 38.21 21.63 1.75
N TYR A 47 38.41 22.15 2.96
CA TYR A 47 37.40 22.89 3.69
C TYR A 47 37.99 23.99 4.58
N ILE A 48 37.16 24.98 4.90
CA ILE A 48 37.44 26.02 5.90
C ILE A 48 36.45 25.91 7.05
N LEU A 49 36.89 26.26 8.26
CA LEU A 49 36.02 26.36 9.42
C LEU A 49 35.53 27.80 9.58
N ALA A 50 34.24 28.01 9.40
CA ALA A 50 33.60 29.31 9.60
C ALA A 50 32.41 29.15 10.55
N ASN A 51 32.34 29.94 11.61
CA ASN A 51 31.24 29.90 12.59
C ASN A 51 30.96 28.50 13.19
N LYS A 52 32.00 27.69 13.39
CA LYS A 52 31.93 26.28 13.83
C LYS A 52 31.28 25.32 12.82
N ASP A 53 31.06 25.77 11.59
CA ASP A 53 30.60 24.94 10.48
C ASP A 53 31.77 24.59 9.55
N THR A 54 31.65 23.45 8.85
CA THR A 54 32.61 22.98 7.85
C THR A 54 32.14 23.41 6.48
N LEU A 55 32.81 24.38 5.87
CA LEU A 55 32.47 24.85 4.53
C LEU A 55 33.45 24.27 3.51
N PHE A 56 32.94 23.54 2.52
CA PHE A 56 33.76 23.11 1.39
C PHE A 56 34.39 24.32 0.68
N ASP A 57 35.71 24.31 0.52
CA ASP A 57 36.46 25.41 -0.08
C ASP A 57 37.79 24.91 -0.66
N GLY A 58 37.77 24.56 -1.95
CA GLY A 58 38.88 23.98 -2.69
C GLY A 58 38.52 22.69 -3.41
N GLN A 59 39.51 21.86 -3.69
CA GLN A 59 39.31 20.63 -4.46
C GLN A 59 38.38 19.65 -3.74
N PHE A 60 37.58 18.92 -4.51
CA PHE A 60 36.66 17.90 -4.04
C PHE A 60 36.70 16.69 -4.96
N GLU A 61 36.95 15.52 -4.38
CA GLU A 61 36.96 14.24 -5.04
C GLU A 61 36.18 13.25 -4.17
N PHE A 62 35.22 12.55 -4.78
CA PHE A 62 34.45 11.50 -4.11
C PHE A 62 34.24 10.33 -5.06
N GLN A 63 34.82 9.18 -4.71
CA GLN A 63 34.86 8.04 -5.61
C GLN A 63 34.71 6.71 -4.89
N ARG A 64 34.22 5.72 -5.62
CA ARG A 64 34.22 4.32 -5.19
C ARG A 64 34.58 3.43 -6.36
N THR A 65 35.51 2.54 -6.11
CA THR A 65 35.81 1.39 -6.96
C THR A 65 35.82 0.14 -6.07
N ASN A 66 35.19 -0.95 -6.51
CA ASN A 66 35.27 -2.23 -5.80
C ASN A 66 35.77 -3.34 -6.73
N PRO A 67 37.11 -3.47 -6.87
CA PRO A 67 37.71 -4.47 -7.74
C PRO A 67 37.28 -5.91 -7.41
N LYS A 68 36.99 -6.21 -6.14
CA LYS A 68 36.52 -7.54 -5.72
C LYS A 68 35.08 -7.80 -6.18
N ALA A 69 34.17 -6.84 -6.04
CA ALA A 69 32.80 -6.96 -6.52
C ALA A 69 32.74 -7.08 -8.06
N LEU A 70 33.64 -6.39 -8.76
CA LEU A 70 33.77 -6.48 -10.21
C LEU A 70 34.17 -7.89 -10.68
N LEU A 71 34.98 -8.61 -9.91
CA LEU A 71 35.41 -9.98 -10.20
C LEU A 71 34.31 -11.02 -9.98
N GLU A 72 33.38 -10.78 -9.05
CA GLU A 72 32.41 -11.79 -8.62
C GLU A 72 31.08 -11.74 -9.38
N LYS A 73 30.51 -10.55 -9.67
CA LYS A 73 29.20 -10.45 -10.37
C LYS A 73 28.99 -9.15 -11.16
N GLN A 74 29.04 -8.00 -10.49
CA GLN A 74 28.70 -6.67 -11.01
C GLN A 74 29.26 -5.63 -10.02
N ASP A 75 29.86 -4.55 -10.52
CA ASP A 75 30.31 -3.41 -9.72
C ASP A 75 29.48 -2.17 -10.03
N ILE A 76 29.15 -1.43 -8.98
CA ILE A 76 28.60 -0.07 -9.05
C ILE A 76 29.71 0.85 -8.59
N SER A 77 30.32 1.55 -9.55
CA SER A 77 31.41 2.50 -9.30
C SER A 77 30.99 3.91 -9.67
N PHE A 78 31.61 4.90 -9.04
CA PHE A 78 31.36 6.30 -9.35
C PHE A 78 32.61 7.15 -9.08
N SER A 79 32.69 8.29 -9.75
CA SER A 79 33.63 9.38 -9.45
C SER A 79 32.93 10.72 -9.59
N ILE A 80 33.11 11.60 -8.61
CA ILE A 80 32.59 12.95 -8.56
C ILE A 80 33.77 13.86 -8.24
N GLU A 81 34.10 14.73 -9.17
CA GLU A 81 35.29 15.57 -9.12
C GLU A 81 34.91 17.02 -9.44
N GLY A 82 35.48 17.95 -8.68
CA GLY A 82 35.30 19.38 -8.93
C GLY A 82 35.97 20.23 -7.85
N GLN A 83 35.54 21.48 -7.76
CA GLN A 83 36.03 22.39 -6.73
C GLN A 83 34.91 23.26 -6.16
N PHE A 84 35.05 23.60 -4.89
CA PHE A 84 34.19 24.53 -4.19
C PHE A 84 34.89 25.87 -3.98
N SER A 85 34.12 26.95 -4.05
CA SER A 85 34.49 28.26 -3.52
C SER A 85 33.44 28.67 -2.50
N ARG A 86 33.84 28.73 -1.22
CA ARG A 86 32.98 29.12 -0.09
C ARG A 86 31.60 28.43 -0.11
N LYS A 87 31.57 27.10 -0.13
CA LYS A 87 30.38 26.22 -0.18
C LYS A 87 29.69 26.11 -1.55
N TYR A 88 30.04 26.91 -2.54
CA TYR A 88 29.42 26.84 -3.87
C TYR A 88 30.32 26.09 -4.86
N PRO A 89 29.78 25.19 -5.70
CA PRO A 89 30.57 24.59 -6.76
C PRO A 89 31.03 25.69 -7.71
N ASP A 90 32.28 25.61 -8.11
CA ASP A 90 32.94 26.58 -8.98
C ASP A 90 33.89 25.85 -9.92
N GLY A 91 34.23 26.44 -11.07
CA GLY A 91 35.10 25.82 -12.07
C GLY A 91 34.57 24.52 -12.66
N TYR A 92 35.46 23.67 -13.16
CA TYR A 92 35.08 22.44 -13.86
C TYR A 92 34.62 21.36 -12.88
N TRP A 93 33.53 20.68 -13.24
CA TRP A 93 32.93 19.59 -12.50
C TRP A 93 32.66 18.40 -13.42
N SER A 94 32.87 17.19 -12.89
CA SER A 94 32.66 15.93 -13.59
C SER A 94 32.00 14.92 -12.67
N PHE A 95 30.86 14.39 -13.10
CA PHE A 95 30.12 13.34 -12.44
C PHE A 95 30.13 12.10 -13.33
N ARG A 96 30.51 10.97 -12.77
CA ARG A 96 30.57 9.68 -13.46
C ARG A 96 29.97 8.60 -12.59
N PHE A 97 29.01 7.86 -13.13
CA PHE A 97 28.36 6.74 -12.46
C PHE A 97 28.33 5.55 -13.42
N ASN A 98 28.82 4.40 -12.96
CA ASN A 98 28.97 3.23 -13.79
C ASN A 98 28.33 2.00 -13.15
N GLU A 99 27.71 1.19 -13.99
CA GLU A 99 27.21 -0.14 -13.65
C GLU A 99 27.87 -1.13 -14.59
N PHE A 100 28.94 -1.77 -14.11
CA PHE A 100 29.81 -2.60 -14.93
C PHE A 100 29.80 -4.06 -14.52
N LYS A 101 29.99 -4.92 -15.50
CA LYS A 101 30.24 -6.36 -15.32
C LYS A 101 31.54 -6.70 -16.03
N THR A 102 32.35 -7.54 -15.39
CA THR A 102 33.55 -8.06 -16.04
C THR A 102 33.15 -8.95 -17.20
N ASN A 103 33.67 -8.64 -18.38
CA ASN A 103 33.64 -9.60 -19.47
C ASN A 103 34.89 -10.48 -19.28
N ARG A 104 34.77 -11.81 -19.42
CA ARG A 104 35.84 -12.75 -19.04
C ARG A 104 37.11 -12.65 -19.93
N LYS A 105 37.24 -11.59 -20.74
CA LYS A 105 38.40 -11.29 -21.57
C LYS A 105 39.30 -10.33 -20.80
N SER A 106 40.43 -10.84 -20.33
CA SER A 106 41.52 -10.01 -19.84
C SER A 106 42.48 -9.66 -20.98
N SER A 107 43.02 -8.46 -20.94
CA SER A 107 44.18 -8.09 -21.75
C SER A 107 45.38 -7.92 -20.83
N PHE A 108 46.59 -8.24 -21.33
CA PHE A 108 47.82 -8.00 -20.61
C PHE A 108 48.49 -6.76 -21.19
N LYS A 109 48.59 -5.68 -20.39
CA LYS A 109 49.16 -4.41 -20.80
C LYS A 109 50.00 -3.80 -19.67
N ASP A 110 51.19 -3.30 -19.99
CA ASP A 110 52.10 -2.62 -19.05
C ASP A 110 52.39 -3.42 -17.76
N ASN A 111 52.68 -4.72 -17.90
CA ASN A 111 52.88 -5.66 -16.78
C ASN A 111 51.66 -5.79 -15.82
N THR A 112 50.47 -5.41 -16.27
CA THR A 112 49.21 -5.55 -15.51
C THR A 112 48.17 -6.32 -16.33
N TYR A 113 47.38 -7.14 -15.64
CA TYR A 113 46.17 -7.72 -16.24
C TYR A 113 45.05 -6.68 -16.14
N VAL A 114 44.56 -6.23 -17.29
CA VAL A 114 43.43 -5.30 -17.40
C VAL A 114 42.18 -6.12 -17.70
N LEU A 115 41.21 -6.03 -16.80
CA LEU A 115 39.89 -6.64 -16.97
C LEU A 115 39.04 -5.69 -17.79
N ASN A 116 38.48 -6.20 -18.89
CA ASN A 116 37.55 -5.42 -19.68
C ASN A 116 36.16 -5.44 -19.05
N VAL A 117 35.47 -4.31 -19.15
CA VAL A 117 34.15 -4.13 -18.57
C VAL A 117 33.11 -3.84 -19.64
N ASP A 118 31.93 -4.41 -19.42
CA ASP A 118 30.73 -4.11 -20.20
C ASP A 118 29.67 -3.53 -19.25
N GLY A 119 28.85 -2.60 -19.74
CA GLY A 119 27.72 -2.09 -18.97
C GLY A 119 27.29 -0.69 -19.35
N GLU A 120 26.68 0.02 -18.41
CA GLU A 120 26.16 1.37 -18.63
C GLU A 120 27.01 2.40 -17.88
N GLN A 121 27.26 3.53 -18.53
CA GLN A 121 27.96 4.67 -17.96
C GLN A 121 27.16 5.94 -18.17
N PHE A 122 26.89 6.63 -17.06
CA PHE A 122 26.34 7.97 -17.04
C PHE A 122 27.46 8.96 -16.71
N VAL A 123 27.59 10.01 -17.53
CA VAL A 123 28.54 11.11 -17.30
C VAL A 123 27.86 12.46 -17.45
N ALA A 124 28.18 13.40 -16.58
CA ALA A 124 27.79 14.81 -16.70
C ALA A 124 28.99 15.69 -16.36
N PHE A 125 29.31 16.66 -17.21
CA PHE A 125 30.45 17.55 -16.97
C PHE A 125 30.26 18.93 -17.59
N GLY A 126 30.93 19.91 -17.01
CA GLY A 126 30.86 21.31 -17.43
C GLY A 126 31.43 22.23 -16.35
N THR A 127 31.08 23.51 -16.41
CA THR A 127 31.64 24.52 -15.50
C THR A 127 30.55 25.13 -14.62
N PHE A 128 30.88 25.38 -13.35
CA PHE A 128 30.10 26.25 -12.49
C PHE A 128 30.79 27.60 -12.33
N THR A 129 30.00 28.63 -12.09
CA THR A 129 30.46 29.93 -11.61
C THR A 129 29.55 30.37 -10.48
N ASN A 130 30.12 30.52 -9.27
CA ASN A 130 29.37 30.89 -8.06
C ASN A 130 28.11 30.04 -7.82
N GLY A 131 28.22 28.72 -7.99
CA GLY A 131 27.11 27.79 -7.74
C GLY A 131 26.07 27.70 -8.86
N LYS A 132 26.30 28.35 -10.01
CA LYS A 132 25.38 28.30 -11.16
C LYS A 132 26.06 27.64 -12.35
N LEU A 133 25.30 26.90 -13.15
CA LEU A 133 25.79 26.34 -14.41
C LEU A 133 26.28 27.45 -15.33
N ASP A 134 27.48 27.29 -15.87
CA ASP A 134 28.09 28.23 -16.79
C ASP A 134 28.85 27.49 -17.90
N GLY A 135 28.93 28.11 -19.07
CA GLY A 135 29.57 27.50 -20.23
C GLY A 135 28.80 26.29 -20.76
N GLU A 136 29.48 25.42 -21.50
CA GLU A 136 28.87 24.22 -22.08
C GLU A 136 28.81 23.09 -21.05
N TRP A 137 27.62 22.54 -20.87
CA TRP A 137 27.39 21.33 -20.08
C TRP A 137 26.98 20.19 -20.99
N THR A 138 27.63 19.05 -20.78
CA THR A 138 27.37 17.81 -21.51
C THR A 138 26.89 16.74 -20.54
N VAL A 139 25.78 16.10 -20.86
CA VAL A 139 25.20 14.98 -20.12
C VAL A 139 24.99 13.80 -21.06
N LYS A 140 25.59 12.64 -20.75
CA LYS A 140 25.55 11.44 -21.60
C LYS A 140 25.18 10.20 -20.80
N ASN A 141 24.44 9.31 -21.45
CA ASN A 141 24.32 7.92 -21.02
C ASN A 141 24.76 7.01 -22.18
N GLN A 142 25.75 6.16 -21.92
CA GLN A 142 26.41 5.38 -22.95
C GLN A 142 26.64 3.94 -22.50
N ARG A 143 26.55 3.03 -23.47
CA ARG A 143 26.87 1.63 -23.29
C ARG A 143 28.35 1.41 -23.56
N ILE A 144 28.99 0.73 -22.62
CA ILE A 144 30.39 0.33 -22.70
C ILE A 144 30.42 -1.15 -23.07
N GLU A 145 31.23 -1.49 -24.07
CA GLU A 145 31.55 -2.87 -24.44
C GLU A 145 33.06 -3.01 -24.61
N ASN A 146 33.65 -4.01 -23.99
CA ASN A 146 35.10 -4.24 -23.95
C ASN A 146 35.90 -3.00 -23.51
N SER A 147 35.38 -2.24 -22.54
CA SER A 147 35.94 -0.98 -22.05
C SER A 147 35.94 0.19 -23.06
N GLU A 148 35.26 0.06 -24.19
CA GLU A 148 35.09 1.11 -25.20
C GLU A 148 33.63 1.53 -25.32
N VAL A 149 33.39 2.76 -25.79
CA VAL A 149 32.01 3.25 -25.99
C VAL A 149 31.43 2.59 -27.23
N GLU A 150 30.46 1.70 -27.03
CA GLU A 150 29.74 1.01 -28.11
C GLU A 150 28.67 1.94 -28.71
N ASN A 151 27.87 2.57 -27.84
CA ASN A 151 26.72 3.37 -28.23
C ASN A 151 26.44 4.48 -27.21
N VAL A 152 26.03 5.66 -27.69
CA VAL A 152 25.51 6.74 -26.84
C VAL A 152 23.99 6.75 -26.90
N SER A 153 23.36 6.18 -25.86
CA SER A 153 21.91 6.06 -25.75
C SER A 153 21.19 7.39 -25.44
N PHE A 154 21.93 8.36 -24.92
CA PHE A 154 21.47 9.70 -24.63
C PHE A 154 22.64 10.70 -24.63
N ASN A 155 22.42 11.88 -25.18
CA ASN A 155 23.39 12.97 -25.21
C ASN A 155 22.67 14.32 -25.14
N SER A 156 23.04 15.18 -24.20
CA SER A 156 22.49 16.53 -24.05
C SER A 156 23.64 17.52 -23.94
N VAL A 157 23.63 18.52 -24.81
CA VAL A 157 24.61 19.59 -24.85
C VAL A 157 23.89 20.92 -24.80
N ILE A 158 24.06 21.63 -23.69
CA ILE A 158 23.39 22.90 -23.41
C ILE A 158 24.43 23.90 -22.91
N LYS A 159 24.41 25.11 -23.49
CA LYS A 159 25.25 26.21 -23.04
C LYS A 159 24.49 27.07 -22.03
N PHE A 160 25.10 27.28 -20.87
CA PHE A 160 24.56 28.06 -19.79
C PHE A 160 25.33 29.37 -19.61
N ASN A 161 24.64 30.34 -19.03
CA ASN A 161 25.21 31.58 -18.54
C ASN A 161 24.42 31.98 -17.30
N GLU A 162 25.10 32.10 -16.17
CA GLU A 162 24.49 32.33 -14.86
C GLU A 162 23.29 31.39 -14.56
N GLY A 163 23.40 30.12 -14.95
CA GLY A 163 22.39 29.09 -14.72
C GLY A 163 21.20 29.11 -15.67
N PHE A 164 21.20 29.95 -16.71
CA PHE A 164 20.17 29.94 -17.75
C PHE A 164 20.68 29.36 -19.06
N PRO A 165 19.92 28.48 -19.74
CA PRO A 165 20.28 27.98 -21.05
C PRO A 165 20.22 29.13 -22.07
N GLN A 166 21.23 29.25 -22.92
CA GLN A 166 21.32 30.29 -23.94
C GLN A 166 21.74 29.69 -25.28
N GLN A 167 21.44 30.41 -26.37
CA GLN A 167 21.82 30.02 -27.73
C GLN A 167 21.16 28.69 -28.14
N SER A 168 21.82 27.91 -28.99
CA SER A 168 21.28 26.64 -29.46
C SER A 168 21.60 25.53 -28.46
N PHE A 169 20.70 24.57 -28.32
CA PHE A 169 20.94 23.34 -27.58
C PHE A 169 20.64 22.13 -28.47
N ARG A 170 21.20 20.99 -28.09
CA ARG A 170 20.97 19.71 -28.76
C ARG A 170 20.78 18.61 -27.74
N ILE A 171 19.69 17.86 -27.85
CA ILE A 171 19.38 16.69 -27.02
C ILE A 171 19.09 15.52 -27.94
N GLU A 172 19.70 14.38 -27.68
CA GLU A 172 19.64 13.18 -28.51
C GLU A 172 19.32 11.97 -27.64
N ALA A 173 18.48 11.08 -28.14
CA ALA A 173 18.21 9.79 -27.52
C ALA A 173 17.85 8.74 -28.57
N LYS A 174 18.68 7.70 -28.71
CA LYS A 174 18.52 6.69 -29.77
C LYS A 174 18.42 7.38 -31.15
N GLU A 175 17.34 7.17 -31.90
CA GLU A 175 17.09 7.76 -33.23
C GLU A 175 16.32 9.09 -33.16
N LEU A 176 16.37 9.80 -32.03
CA LEU A 176 15.72 11.10 -31.86
C LEU A 176 16.77 12.19 -31.61
N ALA A 177 16.65 13.31 -32.33
CA ALA A 177 17.48 14.50 -32.13
C ALA A 177 16.61 15.75 -32.06
N LEU A 178 16.61 16.42 -30.91
CA LEU A 178 15.95 17.70 -30.68
C LEU A 178 16.98 18.82 -30.74
N VAL A 179 16.69 19.81 -31.58
CA VAL A 179 17.47 21.05 -31.69
C VAL A 179 16.54 22.22 -31.48
N GLY A 180 16.96 23.19 -30.65
CA GLY A 180 16.20 24.40 -30.38
C GLY A 180 17.10 25.54 -29.95
N ARG A 181 16.49 26.70 -29.72
CA ARG A 181 17.18 27.91 -29.30
C ARG A 181 16.49 28.57 -28.10
N CYS A 182 17.31 29.16 -27.23
CA CYS A 182 16.88 29.99 -26.11
C CYS A 182 17.44 31.42 -26.22
N LEU A 183 16.66 32.39 -25.73
CA LEU A 183 17.10 33.77 -25.51
C LEU A 183 18.08 33.85 -24.32
N ARG A 184 18.72 35.01 -24.15
CA ARG A 184 19.70 35.26 -23.07
C ARG A 184 19.13 35.08 -21.66
N ASN A 185 17.82 35.19 -21.49
CA ASN A 185 17.15 35.03 -20.21
C ASN A 185 16.62 33.59 -19.95
N GLY A 186 16.92 32.65 -20.84
CA GLY A 186 16.47 31.25 -20.76
C GLY A 186 15.15 30.96 -21.47
N LEU A 187 14.48 31.96 -22.05
CA LEU A 187 13.19 31.76 -22.73
C LEU A 187 13.36 30.99 -24.04
N ALA A 188 12.52 29.97 -24.25
CA ALA A 188 12.41 29.27 -25.52
C ALA A 188 12.08 30.24 -26.66
N HIS A 189 12.72 30.07 -27.82
CA HIS A 189 12.52 30.97 -28.95
C HIS A 189 12.76 30.27 -30.28
N ASP A 190 12.24 30.88 -31.35
CA ASP A 190 12.27 30.36 -32.71
C ASP A 190 11.65 28.96 -32.79
N LYS A 191 12.18 28.12 -33.69
CA LYS A 191 11.68 26.78 -33.96
C LYS A 191 12.50 25.74 -33.20
N TRP A 192 11.84 24.93 -32.39
CA TRP A 192 12.39 23.72 -31.80
C TRP A 192 11.96 22.53 -32.65
N THR A 193 12.91 21.75 -33.16
CA THR A 193 12.65 20.67 -34.12
C THR A 193 13.17 19.34 -33.60
N LEU A 194 12.31 18.34 -33.59
CA LEU A 194 12.67 16.95 -33.34
C LEU A 194 12.73 16.20 -34.66
N TYR A 195 13.88 15.59 -34.92
CA TYR A 195 14.12 14.68 -36.03
C TYR A 195 14.04 13.23 -35.54
N SER A 196 13.45 12.35 -36.34
CA SER A 196 13.47 10.91 -36.11
C SER A 196 14.17 10.19 -37.26
N ASP A 197 15.21 9.40 -36.95
CA ASP A 197 16.01 8.71 -37.97
C ASP A 197 15.32 7.43 -38.50
N ASN A 198 14.29 6.92 -37.81
CA ASN A 198 13.59 5.68 -38.17
C ASN A 198 12.59 5.81 -39.31
N THR A 199 12.13 7.03 -39.58
CA THR A 199 11.05 7.28 -40.51
C THR A 199 11.36 8.56 -41.27
N LEU A 200 11.83 8.41 -42.50
CA LEU A 200 12.06 9.52 -43.43
C LEU A 200 10.78 10.38 -43.50
N GLY A 201 10.87 11.62 -42.99
CA GLY A 201 9.79 12.61 -43.04
C GLY A 201 8.98 12.77 -41.75
N ASP A 202 9.23 12.00 -40.69
CA ASP A 202 8.58 12.27 -39.40
C ASP A 202 9.35 13.37 -38.65
N ILE A 203 8.74 14.55 -38.60
CA ILE A 203 9.31 15.75 -37.98
C ILE A 203 8.27 16.35 -37.06
N GLU A 204 8.68 16.68 -35.84
CA GLU A 204 7.88 17.49 -34.92
C GLU A 204 8.54 18.85 -34.73
N SER A 205 7.74 19.91 -34.74
CA SER A 205 8.23 21.29 -34.70
C SER A 205 7.37 22.15 -33.80
N TRP A 206 7.98 22.79 -32.82
CA TRP A 206 7.32 23.72 -31.90
C TRP A 206 7.85 25.13 -32.16
N TYR A 207 6.95 26.08 -32.37
CA TYR A 207 7.29 27.46 -32.72
C TYR A 207 7.05 28.36 -31.52
N PHE A 208 8.11 28.99 -31.02
CA PHE A 208 8.09 29.87 -29.87
C PHE A 208 8.37 31.31 -30.26
N ASN A 209 7.64 32.25 -29.65
CA ASN A 209 7.93 33.68 -29.70
C ASN A 209 8.14 34.20 -28.28
N GLU A 210 9.36 34.68 -27.98
CA GLU A 210 9.78 35.12 -26.64
C GLU A 210 9.26 34.26 -25.46
N GLY A 211 9.31 32.93 -25.59
CA GLY A 211 8.85 31.96 -24.60
C GLY A 211 7.42 31.46 -24.78
N GLU A 212 6.58 32.15 -25.53
CA GLU A 212 5.19 31.76 -25.78
C GLU A 212 5.10 30.77 -26.94
N LEU A 213 4.42 29.65 -26.74
CA LEU A 213 4.20 28.65 -27.79
C LEU A 213 3.09 29.11 -28.74
N GLN A 214 3.43 29.31 -30.00
CA GLN A 214 2.51 29.79 -31.03
C GLN A 214 1.88 28.63 -31.82
N LEU A 215 2.66 27.59 -32.10
CA LEU A 215 2.24 26.50 -32.98
C LEU A 215 3.02 25.23 -32.68
N ILE A 216 2.32 24.09 -32.69
CA ILE A 216 2.86 22.75 -32.78
C ILE A 216 2.54 22.21 -34.16
N GLU A 217 3.54 21.73 -34.88
CA GLU A 217 3.41 21.10 -36.19
C GLU A 217 4.02 19.71 -36.16
N ARG A 218 3.28 18.72 -36.65
CA ARG A 218 3.75 17.34 -36.79
C ARG A 218 3.56 16.88 -38.22
N LEU A 219 4.67 16.58 -38.87
CA LEU A 219 4.72 15.92 -40.17
C LEU A 219 4.85 14.41 -39.94
N LYS A 220 3.95 13.62 -40.52
CA LYS A 220 4.05 12.16 -40.56
C LYS A 220 3.84 11.68 -42.00
N GLY A 221 4.90 11.26 -42.67
CA GLY A 221 4.89 11.02 -44.11
C GLY A 221 4.52 12.28 -44.91
N ARG A 222 3.31 12.32 -45.51
CA ARG A 222 2.78 13.50 -46.25
C ARG A 222 1.73 14.31 -45.46
N ALA A 223 1.28 13.81 -44.31
CA ALA A 223 0.24 14.47 -43.52
C ALA A 223 0.87 15.46 -42.54
N ILE A 224 0.35 16.69 -42.54
CA ILE A 224 0.72 17.74 -41.59
C ILE A 224 -0.46 17.93 -40.64
N LYS A 225 -0.22 17.76 -39.34
CA LYS A 225 -1.14 18.16 -38.27
C LYS A 225 -0.59 19.41 -37.58
N ARG A 226 -1.48 20.35 -37.27
CA ARG A 226 -1.15 21.63 -36.63
C ARG A 226 -2.07 21.85 -35.45
N ALA A 227 -1.51 22.37 -34.37
CA ALA A 227 -2.22 22.69 -33.15
C ALA A 227 -1.68 24.00 -32.58
N ALA A 228 -2.55 24.92 -32.18
CA ALA A 228 -2.17 26.18 -31.56
C ALA A 228 -2.83 26.31 -30.18
N PRO A 229 -2.09 26.73 -29.13
CA PRO A 229 -2.70 27.04 -27.84
C PRO A 229 -3.77 28.13 -27.98
N GLN A 230 -4.88 27.95 -27.29
CA GLN A 230 -5.96 28.94 -27.20
C GLN A 230 -5.66 29.89 -26.04
N SER A 231 -5.72 31.19 -26.33
CA SER A 231 -5.65 32.25 -25.33
C SER A 231 -6.93 33.09 -25.43
N ALA A 232 -7.61 33.29 -24.31
CA ALA A 232 -8.83 34.09 -24.24
C ALA A 232 -8.50 35.55 -23.84
N GLU A 233 -9.45 36.45 -24.09
CA GLU A 233 -9.31 37.84 -23.64
C GLU A 233 -9.17 37.92 -22.11
N GLY A 234 -8.31 38.82 -21.64
CA GLY A 234 -8.02 39.00 -20.20
C GLY A 234 -6.94 38.08 -19.63
N ALA A 235 -6.33 37.20 -20.43
CA ALA A 235 -5.15 36.45 -20.01
C ALA A 235 -3.96 37.37 -19.73
N THR A 236 -3.28 37.15 -18.61
CA THR A 236 -1.92 37.67 -18.38
C THR A 236 -0.91 36.59 -18.74
N THR A 237 0.37 36.93 -18.85
CA THR A 237 1.42 35.96 -19.16
C THR A 237 2.27 35.69 -17.94
N GLU A 238 2.44 34.42 -17.59
CA GLU A 238 3.36 33.99 -16.53
C GLU A 238 4.56 33.28 -17.15
N THR A 239 5.77 33.57 -16.64
CA THR A 239 6.97 32.84 -17.02
C THR A 239 7.18 31.67 -16.05
N ILE A 240 7.20 30.45 -16.59
CA ILE A 240 7.44 29.24 -15.82
C ILE A 240 8.61 28.45 -16.40
N THR A 241 9.16 27.53 -15.60
CA THR A 241 10.14 26.56 -16.10
C THR A 241 9.43 25.53 -16.98
N LEU A 242 10.07 25.13 -18.07
CA LEU A 242 9.62 24.06 -18.94
C LEU A 242 9.81 22.72 -18.20
N SER A 243 8.74 22.29 -17.55
CA SER A 243 8.67 21.08 -16.73
C SER A 243 7.40 20.29 -17.04
N GLU A 244 7.13 19.22 -16.30
CA GLU A 244 5.86 18.48 -16.40
C GLU A 244 4.63 19.39 -16.24
N LYS A 245 4.72 20.40 -15.36
CA LYS A 245 3.68 21.42 -15.16
C LYS A 245 3.34 22.12 -16.47
N TYR A 246 4.35 22.53 -17.24
CA TYR A 246 4.14 23.18 -18.53
C TYR A 246 3.42 22.27 -19.53
N PHE A 247 3.78 20.99 -19.59
CA PHE A 247 3.10 20.05 -20.50
C PHE A 247 1.63 19.83 -20.14
N LYS A 248 1.30 19.80 -18.85
CA LYS A 248 -0.10 19.78 -18.38
C LYS A 248 -0.84 21.06 -18.78
N ILE A 249 -0.20 22.23 -18.65
CA ILE A 249 -0.76 23.52 -19.08
C ILE A 249 -1.04 23.55 -20.59
N ILE A 250 -0.07 23.13 -21.41
CA ILE A 250 -0.27 23.07 -22.86
C ILE A 250 -1.42 22.14 -23.23
N LYS A 251 -1.56 20.98 -22.56
CA LYS A 251 -2.73 20.12 -22.79
C LYS A 251 -4.04 20.84 -22.51
N LEU A 252 -4.12 21.64 -21.45
CA LEU A 252 -5.31 22.43 -21.10
C LEU A 252 -5.61 23.53 -22.12
N GLN A 253 -4.57 24.15 -22.69
CA GLN A 253 -4.70 25.26 -23.63
C GLN A 253 -4.94 24.80 -25.08
N LEU A 254 -4.66 23.54 -25.42
CA LEU A 254 -4.95 23.01 -26.76
C LEU A 254 -6.42 22.64 -26.93
N PRO A 255 -7.00 22.84 -28.13
CA PRO A 255 -8.31 22.31 -28.48
C PRO A 255 -8.39 20.80 -28.23
N LEU A 256 -9.56 20.29 -27.81
CA LEU A 256 -9.73 18.89 -27.41
C LEU A 256 -9.30 17.89 -28.51
N GLU A 257 -9.57 18.22 -29.77
CA GLU A 257 -9.23 17.42 -30.96
C GLU A 257 -7.72 17.35 -31.21
N ASP A 258 -6.97 18.34 -30.71
CA ASP A 258 -5.53 18.50 -30.94
C ASP A 258 -4.67 18.01 -29.77
N VAL A 259 -5.28 17.63 -28.64
CA VAL A 259 -4.56 17.16 -27.44
C VAL A 259 -3.65 15.98 -27.74
N GLU A 260 -4.10 15.07 -28.60
CA GLU A 260 -3.32 13.91 -29.02
C GLU A 260 -1.99 14.29 -29.68
N ILE A 261 -1.93 15.45 -30.35
CA ILE A 261 -0.71 15.95 -30.99
C ILE A 261 0.37 16.23 -29.94
N SER A 262 -0.02 16.83 -28.81
CA SER A 262 0.89 17.09 -27.67
C SER A 262 1.11 15.85 -26.79
N ALA A 263 0.10 15.01 -26.58
CA ALA A 263 0.23 13.79 -25.78
C ALA A 263 1.18 12.75 -26.40
N ALA A 264 1.25 12.69 -27.73
CA ALA A 264 2.17 11.83 -28.46
C ALA A 264 3.47 12.55 -28.90
N SER A 265 3.80 13.69 -28.27
CA SER A 265 4.98 14.49 -28.61
C SER A 265 6.27 13.79 -28.19
N GLY A 266 7.23 13.70 -29.11
CA GLY A 266 8.58 13.23 -28.81
C GLY A 266 9.43 14.30 -28.11
N ILE A 267 9.10 15.59 -28.32
CA ILE A 267 9.77 16.71 -27.67
C ILE A 267 9.54 16.66 -26.16
N THR A 268 8.29 16.48 -25.72
CA THR A 268 7.96 16.40 -24.29
C THR A 268 8.65 15.22 -23.62
N ALA A 269 8.62 14.04 -24.25
CA ALA A 269 9.27 12.83 -23.76
C ALA A 269 10.79 13.00 -23.62
N LEU A 270 11.43 13.63 -24.61
CA LEU A 270 12.88 13.83 -24.61
C LEU A 270 13.33 14.88 -23.58
N LEU A 271 12.58 15.97 -23.42
CA LEU A 271 12.83 16.98 -22.38
C LEU A 271 12.62 16.42 -20.98
N ALA A 272 11.58 15.61 -20.76
CA ALA A 272 11.37 14.92 -19.48
C ALA A 272 12.52 13.94 -19.18
N LYS A 273 13.03 13.23 -20.19
CA LYS A 273 14.21 12.36 -20.04
C LYS A 273 15.46 13.17 -19.70
N ASN A 274 15.67 14.32 -20.34
CA ASN A 274 16.77 15.23 -20.02
C ASN A 274 16.71 15.69 -18.56
N GLU A 275 15.54 16.14 -18.08
CA GLU A 275 15.38 16.62 -16.71
C GLU A 275 15.69 15.54 -15.68
N LYS A 276 15.32 14.27 -15.92
CA LYS A 276 15.69 13.15 -15.04
C LYS A 276 17.20 12.97 -14.89
N TYR A 277 17.98 13.18 -15.95
CA TYR A 277 19.44 13.09 -15.86
C TYR A 277 20.05 14.27 -15.10
N TYR A 278 19.49 15.47 -15.25
CA TYR A 278 19.87 16.62 -14.44
C TYR A 278 19.54 16.38 -12.95
N GLN A 279 18.32 15.92 -12.65
CA GLN A 279 17.91 15.56 -11.28
C GLN A 279 18.81 14.49 -10.64
N ARG A 280 19.32 13.52 -11.41
CA ARG A 280 20.26 12.50 -10.90
C ARG A 280 21.54 13.14 -10.34
N VAL A 281 22.07 14.15 -11.03
CA VAL A 281 23.26 14.91 -10.58
C VAL A 281 22.88 15.81 -9.40
N ASP A 282 21.75 16.51 -9.51
CA ASP A 282 21.24 17.41 -8.47
C ASP A 282 21.02 16.71 -7.13
N THR A 283 20.54 15.47 -7.13
CA THR A 283 20.32 14.66 -5.91
C THR A 283 21.60 14.49 -5.10
N VAL A 284 22.77 14.48 -5.75
CA VAL A 284 24.07 14.41 -5.09
C VAL A 284 24.60 15.81 -4.75
N LEU A 285 24.51 16.75 -5.69
CA LEU A 285 25.07 18.10 -5.52
C LEU A 285 24.33 18.91 -4.45
N SER A 286 23.01 18.81 -4.37
CA SER A 286 22.17 19.52 -3.40
C SER A 286 22.45 19.11 -1.95
N LEU A 287 23.00 17.91 -1.73
CA LEU A 287 23.46 17.44 -0.41
C LEU A 287 24.81 18.05 -0.02
N LEU A 288 25.61 18.47 -1.01
CA LEU A 288 26.93 19.07 -0.80
C LEU A 288 26.88 20.60 -0.75
N SER A 289 25.92 21.21 -1.45
CA SER A 289 25.86 22.65 -1.69
C SER A 289 24.42 23.14 -1.88
N PRO A 290 24.12 24.41 -1.56
CA PRO A 290 22.83 25.03 -1.92
C PRO A 290 22.67 25.33 -3.42
N ALA A 291 23.62 24.92 -4.27
CA ALA A 291 23.49 25.05 -5.72
C ALA A 291 22.49 24.04 -6.29
N ASN A 292 21.76 24.45 -7.32
CA ASN A 292 20.84 23.57 -8.06
C ASN A 292 21.41 23.23 -9.43
N PHE A 293 21.33 21.96 -9.80
CA PHE A 293 21.70 21.42 -11.12
C PHE A 293 20.45 21.15 -11.96
N GLU A 294 19.93 22.18 -12.63
CA GLU A 294 18.68 22.11 -13.39
C GLU A 294 18.88 22.71 -14.80
N SER A 295 18.14 22.20 -15.78
CA SER A 295 18.21 22.70 -17.16
C SER A 295 17.59 24.09 -17.35
N ARG A 296 16.60 24.45 -16.52
CA ARG A 296 15.99 25.80 -16.40
C ARG A 296 15.56 26.46 -17.72
N PHE A 297 15.14 25.67 -18.71
CA PHE A 297 14.43 26.21 -19.86
C PHE A 297 13.19 26.97 -19.39
N LYS A 298 12.95 28.17 -19.90
CA LYS A 298 11.80 28.99 -19.53
C LYS A 298 10.82 29.13 -20.68
N VAL A 299 9.54 29.21 -20.34
CA VAL A 299 8.43 29.38 -21.27
C VAL A 299 7.41 30.32 -20.66
N LYS A 300 6.61 30.94 -21.53
CA LYS A 300 5.51 31.82 -21.17
C LYS A 300 4.20 31.09 -21.44
N VAL A 301 3.27 31.19 -20.50
CA VAL A 301 1.94 30.58 -20.59
C VAL A 301 0.86 31.59 -20.22
N SER A 302 -0.32 31.45 -20.81
CA SER A 302 -1.50 32.24 -20.44
C SER A 302 -1.95 31.89 -19.02
N TYR A 303 -2.11 32.92 -18.19
CA TYR A 303 -2.48 32.84 -16.78
C TYR A 303 -3.68 33.74 -16.48
N TYR A 304 -4.68 33.16 -15.83
CA TYR A 304 -5.95 33.74 -15.44
C TYR A 304 -5.98 33.82 -13.91
N PRO A 305 -5.62 34.97 -13.32
CA PRO A 305 -5.57 35.13 -11.88
C PRO A 305 -6.97 34.90 -11.30
N SER A 306 -7.07 34.02 -10.32
CA SER A 306 -8.32 33.73 -9.64
C SER A 306 -8.60 34.72 -8.51
N THR A 307 -9.88 34.99 -8.32
CA THR A 307 -10.40 35.76 -7.19
C THR A 307 -10.54 34.87 -5.95
N ALA A 308 -10.54 35.48 -4.76
CA ALA A 308 -10.76 34.74 -3.50
C ALA A 308 -12.12 34.00 -3.46
N MET A 309 -13.10 34.43 -4.25
CA MET A 309 -14.38 33.72 -4.39
C MET A 309 -14.22 32.46 -5.26
N GLU A 310 -13.49 32.55 -6.37
CA GLU A 310 -13.23 31.41 -7.25
C GLU A 310 -12.38 30.34 -6.57
N ASP A 311 -11.40 30.73 -5.76
CA ASP A 311 -10.61 29.76 -4.99
C ASP A 311 -11.47 28.98 -3.99
N LYS A 312 -12.40 29.66 -3.30
CA LYS A 312 -13.39 28.96 -2.44
C LYS A 312 -14.30 28.01 -3.22
N LEU A 313 -14.66 28.34 -4.46
CA LEU A 313 -15.43 27.45 -5.32
C LEU A 313 -14.62 26.21 -5.71
N LYS A 314 -13.33 26.37 -6.04
CA LYS A 314 -12.43 25.24 -6.32
C LYS A 314 -12.25 24.34 -5.10
N ASP A 315 -12.01 24.91 -3.92
CA ASP A 315 -11.87 24.15 -2.68
C ASP A 315 -13.13 23.33 -2.38
N SER A 316 -14.30 23.94 -2.58
CA SER A 316 -15.59 23.26 -2.41
C SER A 316 -15.79 22.13 -3.43
N LEU A 317 -15.41 22.36 -4.68
CA LEU A 317 -15.46 21.35 -5.74
C LEU A 317 -14.58 20.14 -5.39
N VAL A 318 -13.33 20.37 -5.00
CA VAL A 318 -12.38 19.32 -4.58
C VAL A 318 -12.96 18.53 -3.40
N LEU A 319 -13.48 19.23 -2.39
CA LEU A 319 -14.09 18.59 -1.22
C LEU A 319 -15.26 17.66 -1.59
N TYR A 320 -16.20 18.13 -2.41
CA TYR A 320 -17.35 17.33 -2.80
C TYR A 320 -16.97 16.16 -3.72
N TYR A 321 -16.02 16.37 -4.63
CA TYR A 321 -15.46 15.28 -5.44
C TYR A 321 -14.83 14.20 -4.56
N GLN A 322 -13.93 14.55 -3.64
CA GLN A 322 -13.24 13.59 -2.77
C GLN A 322 -14.24 12.78 -1.91
N ARG A 323 -15.31 13.42 -1.41
CA ARG A 323 -16.38 12.72 -0.68
C ARG A 323 -17.16 11.76 -1.58
N SER A 324 -17.53 12.22 -2.77
CA SER A 324 -18.24 11.40 -3.76
C SER A 324 -17.41 10.19 -4.18
N LYS A 325 -16.12 10.39 -4.45
CA LYS A 325 -15.21 9.33 -4.88
C LYS A 325 -15.02 8.28 -3.81
N LYS A 326 -14.89 8.68 -2.54
CA LYS A 326 -14.85 7.73 -1.40
C LYS A 326 -16.10 6.84 -1.33
N ILE A 327 -17.30 7.42 -1.53
CA ILE A 327 -18.54 6.64 -1.55
C ILE A 327 -18.58 5.69 -2.75
N SER A 328 -18.22 6.20 -3.93
CA SER A 328 -18.19 5.41 -5.17
C SER A 328 -17.25 4.21 -5.07
N ASP A 329 -16.00 4.44 -4.66
CA ASP A 329 -14.99 3.38 -4.54
C ASP A 329 -15.38 2.34 -3.48
N PHE A 330 -15.94 2.78 -2.35
CA PHE A 330 -16.45 1.88 -1.30
C PHE A 330 -17.54 0.95 -1.84
N LEU A 331 -18.56 1.50 -2.52
CA LEU A 331 -19.70 0.72 -3.00
C LEU A 331 -19.36 -0.15 -4.22
N LEU A 332 -18.53 0.33 -5.16
CA LEU A 332 -18.15 -0.42 -6.37
C LEU A 332 -17.15 -1.55 -6.09
N SER A 333 -16.38 -1.46 -5.01
CA SER A 333 -15.47 -2.53 -4.58
C SER A 333 -16.13 -3.59 -3.69
N ASP A 334 -17.40 -3.41 -3.31
CA ASP A 334 -18.11 -4.34 -2.44
C ASP A 334 -18.57 -5.60 -3.19
N THR A 335 -18.01 -6.75 -2.79
CA THR A 335 -18.32 -8.04 -3.41
C THR A 335 -19.74 -8.53 -3.16
N GLN A 336 -20.38 -8.15 -2.03
CA GLN A 336 -21.75 -8.54 -1.72
C GLN A 336 -22.74 -7.81 -2.62
N LEU A 337 -22.50 -6.52 -2.90
CA LEU A 337 -23.27 -5.76 -3.88
C LEU A 337 -23.13 -6.33 -5.29
N ALA A 338 -21.94 -6.79 -5.68
CA ALA A 338 -21.71 -7.42 -6.97
C ALA A 338 -22.55 -8.71 -7.14
N ILE A 339 -22.65 -9.53 -6.10
CA ILE A 339 -23.51 -10.73 -6.09
C ILE A 339 -24.99 -10.33 -6.15
N ARG A 340 -25.39 -9.34 -5.34
CA ARG A 340 -26.80 -8.94 -5.22
C ARG A 340 -27.34 -8.22 -6.46
N LYS A 341 -26.48 -7.56 -7.23
CA LYS A 341 -26.79 -7.03 -8.57
C LYS A 341 -27.42 -8.11 -9.49
N LEU A 342 -27.11 -9.40 -9.28
CA LEU A 342 -27.65 -10.50 -10.09
C LEU A 342 -29.08 -10.90 -9.72
N SER A 343 -29.52 -10.63 -8.48
CA SER A 343 -30.79 -11.12 -7.95
C SER A 343 -31.80 -10.01 -7.64
N ASP A 344 -31.35 -8.81 -7.26
CA ASP A 344 -32.21 -7.69 -6.86
C ASP A 344 -32.19 -6.57 -7.92
N LYS A 345 -33.32 -6.40 -8.62
CA LYS A 345 -33.47 -5.39 -9.68
C LYS A 345 -33.25 -3.96 -9.19
N LYS A 346 -33.60 -3.65 -7.94
CA LYS A 346 -33.43 -2.31 -7.37
C LYS A 346 -31.96 -2.04 -7.07
N VAL A 347 -31.26 -3.01 -6.46
CA VAL A 347 -29.80 -2.93 -6.27
C VAL A 347 -29.10 -2.82 -7.61
N ALA A 348 -29.52 -3.63 -8.60
CA ALA A 348 -28.93 -3.58 -9.93
C ALA A 348 -29.07 -2.21 -10.61
N SER A 349 -30.25 -1.57 -10.50
CA SER A 349 -30.45 -0.22 -11.02
C SER A 349 -29.53 0.79 -10.35
N LEU A 350 -29.45 0.78 -9.02
CA LEU A 350 -28.64 1.75 -8.26
C LEU A 350 -27.14 1.57 -8.49
N VAL A 351 -26.67 0.32 -8.60
CA VAL A 351 -25.27 0.04 -8.93
C VAL A 351 -24.95 0.46 -10.38
N ASN A 352 -25.86 0.26 -11.32
CA ASN A 352 -25.66 0.76 -12.70
C ASN A 352 -25.64 2.29 -12.77
N ASP A 353 -26.48 2.97 -11.98
CA ASP A 353 -26.45 4.44 -11.89
C ASP A 353 -25.13 4.90 -11.27
N LEU A 354 -24.64 4.21 -10.23
CA LEU A 354 -23.35 4.47 -9.61
C LEU A 354 -22.18 4.34 -10.60
N GLU A 355 -22.13 3.24 -11.37
CA GLU A 355 -21.12 3.01 -12.41
C GLU A 355 -21.13 4.16 -13.45
N ARG A 356 -22.33 4.58 -13.89
CA ARG A 356 -22.47 5.69 -14.85
C ARG A 356 -22.08 7.05 -14.27
N ILE A 357 -22.39 7.30 -13.00
CA ILE A 357 -21.97 8.52 -12.29
C ILE A 357 -20.44 8.53 -12.17
N ASP A 358 -19.82 7.40 -11.82
CA ASP A 358 -18.36 7.30 -11.70
C ASP A 358 -17.67 7.62 -13.04
N GLU A 359 -18.13 7.01 -14.12
CA GLU A 359 -17.55 7.19 -15.45
C GLU A 359 -17.80 8.58 -16.06
N ARG A 360 -19.03 9.08 -15.98
CA ARG A 360 -19.45 10.29 -16.73
C ARG A 360 -19.33 11.58 -15.94
N ILE A 361 -19.28 11.51 -14.62
CA ILE A 361 -19.26 12.69 -13.74
C ILE A 361 -18.00 12.69 -12.88
N LEU A 362 -17.74 11.63 -12.11
CA LEU A 362 -16.61 11.62 -11.18
C LEU A 362 -15.26 11.56 -11.90
N ALA A 363 -15.11 10.80 -12.99
CA ALA A 363 -13.84 10.75 -13.71
C ALA A 363 -13.42 12.11 -14.30
N PRO A 364 -14.31 12.87 -14.98
CA PRO A 364 -14.01 14.26 -15.38
C PRO A 364 -13.76 15.20 -14.19
N LEU A 365 -14.59 15.12 -13.14
CA LEU A 365 -14.40 15.94 -11.93
C LEU A 365 -13.08 15.63 -11.21
N GLY A 366 -12.62 14.39 -11.27
CA GLY A 366 -11.34 13.97 -10.70
C GLY A 366 -10.16 14.63 -11.41
N GLN A 367 -10.18 14.66 -12.74
CA GLN A 367 -9.16 15.40 -13.49
C GLN A 367 -9.15 16.90 -13.13
N ILE A 368 -10.33 17.50 -12.95
CA ILE A 368 -10.45 18.90 -12.51
C ILE A 368 -9.92 19.07 -11.09
N SER A 369 -10.21 18.13 -10.19
CA SER A 369 -9.70 18.13 -8.81
C SER A 369 -8.18 18.07 -8.79
N ASP A 370 -7.57 17.17 -9.57
CA ASP A 370 -6.11 17.07 -9.69
C ASP A 370 -5.50 18.37 -10.20
N TYR A 371 -6.13 18.99 -11.22
CA TYR A 371 -5.71 20.30 -11.72
C TYR A 371 -5.92 21.43 -10.70
N ALA A 372 -6.94 21.35 -9.84
CA ALA A 372 -7.16 22.34 -8.79
C ALA A 372 -6.06 22.26 -7.72
N GLU A 373 -5.73 21.06 -7.26
CA GLU A 373 -4.70 20.80 -6.25
C GLU A 373 -3.30 21.21 -6.75
N GLU A 374 -3.01 21.04 -8.04
CA GLU A 374 -1.76 21.50 -8.67
C GLU A 374 -1.75 23.01 -9.03
N ASN A 375 -2.82 23.76 -8.69
CA ASN A 375 -3.02 25.16 -9.07
C ASN A 375 -2.92 25.40 -10.59
N LEU A 376 -3.40 24.42 -11.38
CA LEU A 376 -3.37 24.42 -12.83
C LEU A 376 -4.64 24.99 -13.47
N LEU A 377 -5.74 25.11 -12.71
CA LEU A 377 -6.98 25.72 -13.18
C LEU A 377 -6.83 27.21 -13.54
N ASN A 378 -5.78 27.88 -13.04
CA ASN A 378 -5.48 29.27 -13.39
C ASN A 378 -4.85 29.41 -14.79
N TYR A 379 -4.61 28.32 -15.53
CA TYR A 379 -4.05 28.37 -16.88
C TYR A 379 -5.06 28.04 -17.99
N ILE A 380 -6.34 27.89 -17.62
CA ILE A 380 -7.47 27.70 -18.53
C ILE A 380 -8.53 28.76 -18.25
N SER A 381 -9.08 29.36 -19.31
CA SER A 381 -10.16 30.33 -19.14
C SER A 381 -11.46 29.64 -18.69
N ASN A 382 -12.30 30.35 -17.95
CA ASN A 382 -13.58 29.85 -17.47
C ASN A 382 -14.50 29.33 -18.61
N GLU A 383 -14.47 29.94 -19.79
CA GLU A 383 -15.30 29.53 -20.94
C GLU A 383 -14.91 28.17 -21.52
N HIS A 384 -13.62 27.85 -21.48
CA HIS A 384 -13.07 26.60 -22.02
C HIS A 384 -13.04 25.46 -21.00
N LEU A 385 -13.31 25.75 -19.71
CA LEU A 385 -13.20 24.77 -18.63
C LEU A 385 -14.18 23.60 -18.79
N ILE A 386 -15.48 23.83 -19.00
CA ILE A 386 -16.45 22.72 -19.17
C ILE A 386 -16.23 21.97 -20.50
N PRO A 387 -16.13 22.62 -21.67
CA PRO A 387 -15.87 21.94 -22.94
C PRO A 387 -14.59 21.09 -22.95
N ARG A 388 -13.63 21.41 -22.08
CA ARG A 388 -12.39 20.64 -21.93
C ARG A 388 -12.62 19.22 -21.42
N PHE A 389 -13.54 19.06 -20.47
CA PHE A 389 -13.77 17.78 -19.79
C PHE A 389 -15.04 17.07 -20.25
N TRP A 390 -16.00 17.81 -20.84
CA TRP A 390 -17.23 17.28 -21.41
C TRP A 390 -17.34 17.61 -22.89
N LYS A 391 -17.36 16.59 -23.75
CA LYS A 391 -17.37 16.74 -25.23
C LYS A 391 -18.57 17.51 -25.75
N LYS A 392 -19.74 17.35 -25.11
CA LYS A 392 -20.97 18.09 -25.43
C LYS A 392 -21.14 19.34 -24.59
N GLY A 393 -20.10 19.73 -23.84
CA GLY A 393 -20.11 20.86 -22.93
C GLY A 393 -21.28 20.79 -21.92
N LYS A 394 -21.86 21.96 -21.67
CA LYS A 394 -22.99 22.16 -20.75
C LYS A 394 -24.24 21.34 -21.09
N ASP A 395 -24.46 21.00 -22.38
CA ASP A 395 -25.64 20.23 -22.79
C ASP A 395 -25.61 18.79 -22.27
N GLU A 396 -24.44 18.25 -21.94
CA GLU A 396 -24.33 16.91 -21.37
C GLU A 396 -25.02 16.82 -19.99
N PHE A 397 -25.02 17.92 -19.24
CA PHE A 397 -25.50 17.96 -17.87
C PHE A 397 -27.01 17.74 -17.76
N ARG A 398 -27.78 18.12 -18.79
CA ARG A 398 -29.22 17.82 -18.88
C ARG A 398 -29.52 16.32 -18.89
N SER A 399 -28.56 15.49 -19.30
CA SER A 399 -28.74 14.04 -19.27
C SER A 399 -28.59 13.42 -17.87
N TYR A 400 -28.08 14.20 -16.89
CA TYR A 400 -27.81 13.73 -15.54
C TYR A 400 -29.04 13.75 -14.63
N ASP A 401 -30.14 14.39 -15.06
CA ASP A 401 -31.46 14.27 -14.43
C ASP A 401 -31.91 12.81 -14.33
N ASN A 402 -31.53 11.97 -15.31
CA ASN A 402 -31.79 10.52 -15.29
C ASN A 402 -31.15 9.80 -14.10
N TYR A 403 -30.13 10.40 -13.49
CA TYR A 403 -29.45 9.90 -12.30
C TYR A 403 -29.92 10.61 -11.02
N GLY A 404 -30.86 11.55 -11.11
CA GLY A 404 -31.32 12.39 -9.99
C GLY A 404 -30.40 13.57 -9.67
N ILE A 405 -29.66 14.08 -10.66
CA ILE A 405 -28.77 15.25 -10.52
C ILE A 405 -29.33 16.37 -11.42
N GLU A 406 -29.93 17.40 -10.82
CA GLU A 406 -30.66 18.47 -11.51
C GLU A 406 -29.87 19.79 -11.51
N LEU A 407 -29.27 20.15 -12.64
CA LEU A 407 -28.44 21.35 -12.75
C LEU A 407 -29.17 22.52 -13.43
N SER A 408 -29.03 23.72 -12.87
CA SER A 408 -29.48 24.96 -13.50
C SER A 408 -28.42 25.48 -14.46
N VAL A 409 -28.48 25.06 -15.73
CA VAL A 409 -27.44 25.32 -16.74
C VAL A 409 -27.74 26.55 -17.62
N ASP A 410 -28.98 27.06 -17.60
CA ASP A 410 -29.51 28.00 -18.61
C ASP A 410 -29.15 29.49 -18.40
N SER A 411 -28.39 29.85 -17.36
CA SER A 411 -27.93 31.23 -17.23
C SER A 411 -26.67 31.49 -18.05
N ALA A 412 -26.79 32.31 -19.10
CA ALA A 412 -25.68 32.73 -19.97
C ALA A 412 -24.53 33.41 -19.20
N SER A 413 -24.77 33.85 -17.96
CA SER A 413 -23.80 34.49 -17.05
C SER A 413 -23.21 33.55 -15.98
N ALA A 414 -23.63 32.28 -15.89
CA ALA A 414 -23.07 31.39 -14.86
C ALA A 414 -21.61 31.02 -15.16
N GLN A 415 -20.74 31.37 -14.21
CA GLN A 415 -19.35 30.93 -14.17
C GLN A 415 -19.27 29.39 -14.18
N SER A 416 -18.42 28.82 -15.03
CA SER A 416 -18.25 27.37 -15.17
C SER A 416 -17.84 26.72 -13.84
N LEU A 417 -17.01 27.40 -13.05
CA LEU A 417 -16.64 26.94 -11.70
C LEU A 417 -17.84 26.78 -10.76
N LEU A 418 -18.83 27.67 -10.83
CA LEU A 418 -20.04 27.57 -10.03
C LEU A 418 -20.86 26.34 -10.42
N ILE A 419 -21.06 26.13 -11.73
CA ILE A 419 -21.77 24.96 -12.27
C ILE A 419 -21.07 23.67 -11.86
N LEU A 420 -19.74 23.62 -11.95
CA LEU A 420 -18.96 22.44 -11.58
C LEU A 420 -19.00 22.15 -10.07
N LYS A 421 -18.99 23.20 -9.24
CA LYS A 421 -19.17 23.06 -7.79
C LYS A 421 -20.57 22.53 -7.46
N ASP A 422 -21.61 22.99 -8.17
CA ASP A 422 -22.98 22.50 -7.97
C ASP A 422 -23.15 21.06 -8.48
N LEU A 423 -22.53 20.71 -9.62
CA LEU A 423 -22.45 19.33 -10.11
C LEU A 423 -21.79 18.42 -9.06
N ALA A 424 -20.62 18.80 -8.54
CA ALA A 424 -19.92 18.01 -7.53
C ALA A 424 -20.76 17.85 -6.25
N LYS A 425 -21.42 18.93 -5.79
CA LYS A 425 -22.28 18.90 -4.61
C LYS A 425 -23.48 17.96 -4.79
N GLN A 426 -24.22 18.11 -5.89
CA GLN A 426 -25.40 17.28 -6.13
C GLN A 426 -25.04 15.82 -6.38
N THR A 427 -23.90 15.58 -7.03
CA THR A 427 -23.37 14.21 -7.18
C THR A 427 -23.08 13.60 -5.82
N PHE A 428 -22.46 14.34 -4.90
CA PHE A 428 -22.25 13.88 -3.53
C PHE A 428 -23.57 13.55 -2.83
N GLU A 429 -24.55 14.46 -2.87
CA GLU A 429 -25.87 14.26 -2.23
C GLU A 429 -26.55 12.99 -2.78
N ARG A 430 -26.52 12.80 -4.11
CA ARG A 430 -27.09 11.62 -4.76
C ARG A 430 -26.37 10.32 -4.39
N LEU A 431 -25.05 10.33 -4.34
CA LEU A 431 -24.27 9.15 -3.95
C LEU A 431 -24.48 8.78 -2.48
N ASP A 432 -24.66 9.77 -1.61
CA ASP A 432 -24.98 9.57 -0.20
C ASP A 432 -26.33 8.86 -0.03
N GLU A 433 -27.35 9.25 -0.81
CA GLU A 433 -28.64 8.56 -0.86
C GLU A 433 -28.52 7.11 -1.33
N ILE A 434 -27.75 6.88 -2.41
CA ILE A 434 -27.50 5.53 -2.94
C ILE A 434 -26.81 4.67 -1.88
N ARG A 435 -25.78 5.21 -1.21
CA ARG A 435 -25.05 4.52 -0.14
C ARG A 435 -25.98 4.01 0.95
N ILE A 436 -26.85 4.87 1.47
CA ILE A 436 -27.77 4.52 2.56
C ILE A 436 -28.68 3.34 2.17
N VAL A 437 -29.14 3.30 0.92
CA VAL A 437 -29.99 2.22 0.43
C VAL A 437 -29.21 0.91 0.24
N LEU A 438 -27.99 0.99 -0.31
CA LEU A 438 -27.16 -0.18 -0.58
C LEU A 438 -26.54 -0.79 0.68
N GLU A 439 -26.10 0.00 1.65
CA GLU A 439 -25.57 -0.49 2.94
C GLU A 439 -26.62 -1.27 3.73
N ARG A 440 -27.87 -0.78 3.77
CA ARG A 440 -28.99 -1.52 4.37
C ARG A 440 -29.24 -2.84 3.66
N SER A 441 -28.96 -2.89 2.36
CA SER A 441 -29.03 -4.13 1.59
C SER A 441 -27.97 -5.13 2.09
N ILE A 442 -26.71 -4.71 2.17
CA ILE A 442 -25.59 -5.55 2.60
C ILE A 442 -25.82 -6.14 4.00
N ASP A 443 -26.18 -5.30 4.98
CA ASP A 443 -26.40 -5.74 6.37
C ASP A 443 -27.44 -6.87 6.47
N ASN A 444 -28.54 -6.75 5.71
CA ASN A 444 -29.56 -7.79 5.67
C ASN A 444 -29.05 -9.11 5.08
N GLN A 445 -28.13 -9.07 4.12
CA GLN A 445 -27.57 -10.27 3.50
C GLN A 445 -26.56 -10.97 4.40
N GLU A 446 -25.69 -10.22 5.08
CA GLU A 446 -24.74 -10.79 6.04
C GLU A 446 -25.47 -11.53 7.16
N LYS A 447 -26.53 -10.92 7.71
CA LYS A 447 -27.38 -11.55 8.72
C LYS A 447 -28.06 -12.83 8.21
N GLN A 448 -28.52 -12.85 6.96
CA GLN A 448 -29.10 -14.05 6.36
C GLN A 448 -28.07 -15.16 6.12
N ALA A 449 -26.89 -14.82 5.60
CA ALA A 449 -25.82 -15.79 5.37
C ALA A 449 -25.32 -16.41 6.68
N GLU A 450 -25.18 -15.60 7.73
CA GLU A 450 -24.84 -16.10 9.05
C GLU A 450 -25.93 -17.05 9.61
N ALA A 451 -27.20 -16.70 9.45
CA ALA A 451 -28.30 -17.54 9.89
C ALA A 451 -28.27 -18.91 9.20
N ILE A 452 -28.02 -18.95 7.89
CA ILE A 452 -27.90 -20.20 7.12
C ILE A 452 -26.72 -21.04 7.64
N ALA A 453 -25.56 -20.44 7.87
CA ALA A 453 -24.39 -21.17 8.38
C ALA A 453 -24.64 -21.78 9.78
N LEU A 454 -25.34 -21.05 10.65
CA LEU A 454 -25.75 -21.56 11.97
C LEU A 454 -26.77 -22.69 11.83
N GLU A 455 -27.75 -22.57 10.92
CA GLU A 455 -28.73 -23.62 10.62
C GLU A 455 -28.06 -24.91 10.13
N GLU A 456 -27.10 -24.80 9.20
CA GLU A 456 -26.32 -25.95 8.69
C GLU A 456 -25.56 -26.66 9.82
N GLU A 457 -24.90 -25.92 10.70
CA GLU A 457 -24.15 -26.49 11.83
C GLU A 457 -25.09 -27.20 12.82
N MET A 458 -26.23 -26.58 13.16
CA MET A 458 -27.21 -27.19 14.07
C MET A 458 -27.85 -28.45 13.49
N ILE A 459 -28.14 -28.48 12.18
CA ILE A 459 -28.65 -29.68 11.49
C ILE A 459 -27.60 -30.79 11.53
N LEU A 460 -26.34 -30.48 11.23
CA LEU A 460 -25.24 -31.43 11.28
C LEU A 460 -25.07 -32.04 12.69
N GLN A 461 -25.30 -31.26 13.74
CA GLN A 461 -25.26 -31.76 15.13
C GLN A 461 -26.46 -32.65 15.46
N LEU A 462 -27.67 -32.32 14.96
CA LEU A 462 -28.85 -33.18 15.08
C LEU A 462 -28.64 -34.53 14.37
N ASP A 463 -28.04 -34.52 13.18
CA ASP A 463 -27.72 -35.74 12.43
C ASP A 463 -26.76 -36.64 13.21
N LYS A 464 -25.72 -36.07 13.82
CA LYS A 464 -24.79 -36.82 14.70
C LYS A 464 -25.51 -37.40 15.91
N MET A 465 -26.44 -36.66 16.54
CA MET A 465 -27.24 -37.16 17.67
C MET A 465 -28.16 -38.32 17.26
N THR A 466 -28.73 -38.23 16.06
CA THR A 466 -29.53 -39.32 15.47
C THR A 466 -28.68 -40.56 15.23
N GLU A 467 -27.45 -40.38 14.73
CA GLU A 467 -26.50 -41.47 14.52
C GLU A 467 -26.08 -42.15 15.84
N LEU A 468 -25.82 -41.38 16.90
CA LEU A 468 -25.53 -41.94 18.24
C LEU A 468 -26.71 -42.78 18.77
N THR A 469 -27.94 -42.30 18.56
CA THR A 469 -29.15 -43.03 18.96
C THR A 469 -29.31 -44.33 18.17
N ARG A 470 -29.01 -44.31 16.87
CA ARG A 470 -29.03 -45.49 15.99
C ARG A 470 -27.98 -46.53 16.41
N GLN A 471 -26.77 -46.09 16.76
CA GLN A 471 -25.70 -46.97 17.25
C GLN A 471 -26.09 -47.65 18.57
N ALA A 472 -26.83 -46.97 19.44
CA ALA A 472 -27.31 -47.54 20.69
C ALA A 472 -28.45 -48.56 20.54
N GLN A 473 -29.04 -48.71 19.35
CA GLN A 473 -30.15 -49.63 19.08
C GLN A 473 -29.69 -51.09 18.82
N THR A 474 -28.40 -51.39 18.96
CA THR A 474 -27.85 -52.75 18.84
C THR A 474 -28.12 -53.60 20.08
N ASP A 475 -28.26 -54.93 19.90
CA ASP A 475 -28.51 -55.90 20.99
C ASP A 475 -27.45 -55.92 22.11
N THR A 476 -26.30 -55.26 21.91
CA THR A 476 -25.18 -55.20 22.87
C THR A 476 -25.28 -54.06 23.88
N ILE A 477 -26.19 -53.09 23.70
CA ILE A 477 -26.29 -51.91 24.57
C ILE A 477 -27.59 -51.97 25.39
N PRO A 478 -27.54 -51.86 26.73
CA PRO A 478 -28.74 -51.94 27.56
C PRO A 478 -29.74 -50.80 27.29
N GLU A 479 -31.04 -51.12 27.40
CA GLU A 479 -32.17 -50.21 27.05
C GLU A 479 -32.15 -48.85 27.74
N HIS A 480 -31.60 -48.76 28.96
CA HIS A 480 -31.53 -47.51 29.72
C HIS A 480 -30.53 -46.50 29.14
N TYR A 481 -29.45 -46.96 28.49
CA TYR A 481 -28.52 -46.08 27.75
C TYR A 481 -29.18 -45.52 26.49
N TYR A 482 -29.91 -46.37 25.76
CA TYR A 482 -30.68 -45.95 24.59
C TYR A 482 -31.72 -44.88 24.95
N LYS A 483 -32.48 -45.06 26.04
CA LYS A 483 -33.45 -44.06 26.52
C LYS A 483 -32.81 -42.71 26.82
N ALA A 484 -31.63 -42.69 27.44
CA ALA A 484 -30.92 -41.44 27.71
C ALA A 484 -30.51 -40.70 26.43
N LEU A 485 -30.07 -41.43 25.39
CA LEU A 485 -29.74 -40.84 24.09
C LEU A 485 -30.96 -40.30 23.34
N VAL A 486 -32.09 -41.02 23.40
CA VAL A 486 -33.37 -40.54 22.84
C VAL A 486 -33.81 -39.24 23.50
N THR A 487 -33.72 -39.12 24.83
CA THR A 487 -34.04 -37.87 25.53
C THR A 487 -33.12 -36.72 25.11
N LEU A 488 -31.81 -36.95 25.00
CA LEU A 488 -30.88 -35.93 24.54
C LEU A 488 -31.18 -35.45 23.12
N ARG A 489 -31.53 -36.39 22.22
CA ARG A 489 -31.94 -36.05 20.86
C ARG A 489 -33.24 -35.23 20.85
N GLN A 490 -34.22 -35.60 21.68
CA GLN A 490 -35.47 -34.85 21.80
C GLN A 490 -35.25 -33.42 22.28
N ASP A 491 -34.36 -33.19 23.26
CA ASP A 491 -34.03 -31.82 23.72
C ASP A 491 -33.38 -30.97 22.62
N VAL A 492 -32.58 -31.58 21.72
CA VAL A 492 -32.03 -30.91 20.53
C VAL A 492 -33.15 -30.56 19.54
N GLU A 493 -34.06 -31.49 19.24
CA GLU A 493 -35.20 -31.28 18.34
C GLU A 493 -36.15 -30.19 18.85
N ASP A 494 -36.46 -30.18 20.15
CA ASP A 494 -37.35 -29.20 20.77
C ASP A 494 -36.75 -27.78 20.72
N ARG A 495 -35.43 -27.66 20.97
CA ARG A 495 -34.70 -26.38 20.88
C ARG A 495 -34.55 -25.87 19.44
N LEU A 496 -34.42 -26.78 18.47
CA LEU A 496 -34.45 -26.44 17.05
C LEU A 496 -35.82 -25.91 16.62
N SER A 497 -36.90 -26.49 17.16
CA SER A 497 -38.26 -26.00 16.94
C SER A 497 -38.45 -24.58 17.51
N GLU A 498 -37.93 -24.31 18.71
CA GLU A 498 -37.93 -22.94 19.29
C GLU A 498 -37.18 -21.95 18.38
N TYR A 499 -36.00 -22.34 17.88
CA TYR A 499 -35.23 -21.54 16.94
C TYR A 499 -35.99 -21.25 15.64
N ALA A 500 -36.63 -22.26 15.06
CA ALA A 500 -37.38 -22.13 13.80
C ALA A 500 -38.57 -21.18 13.91
N ASN A 501 -39.15 -21.01 15.10
CA ASN A 501 -40.29 -20.13 15.37
C ASN A 501 -39.89 -18.69 15.78
N THR A 502 -38.60 -18.33 15.72
CA THR A 502 -38.13 -16.98 16.04
C THR A 502 -38.13 -16.10 14.78
N ASP A 503 -39.03 -15.11 14.71
CA ASP A 503 -39.18 -14.23 13.54
C ASP A 503 -38.13 -13.10 13.45
N ASP A 504 -37.70 -12.57 14.60
CA ASP A 504 -36.74 -11.46 14.65
C ASP A 504 -35.33 -11.96 14.34
N MET A 505 -34.70 -11.40 13.30
CA MET A 505 -33.42 -11.89 12.79
C MET A 505 -32.27 -11.73 13.79
N ASP A 506 -32.25 -10.64 14.55
CA ASP A 506 -31.20 -10.38 15.54
C ASP A 506 -31.33 -11.34 16.73
N GLN A 507 -32.55 -11.59 17.20
CA GLN A 507 -32.84 -12.62 18.20
C GLN A 507 -32.53 -14.03 17.68
N LYS A 508 -32.89 -14.32 16.42
CA LYS A 508 -32.64 -15.62 15.78
C LYS A 508 -31.14 -15.92 15.71
N LEU A 509 -30.31 -14.98 15.29
CA LEU A 509 -28.85 -15.13 15.29
C LEU A 509 -28.28 -15.34 16.70
N ALA A 510 -28.72 -14.54 17.68
CA ALA A 510 -28.26 -14.66 19.06
C ALA A 510 -28.64 -16.01 19.69
N LEU A 511 -29.82 -16.54 19.37
CA LEU A 511 -30.28 -17.86 19.80
C LEU A 511 -29.49 -18.97 19.09
N GLY A 512 -29.32 -18.89 17.77
CA GLY A 512 -28.57 -19.86 16.97
C GLY A 512 -27.14 -20.07 17.46
N ARG A 513 -26.39 -18.98 17.71
CA ARG A 513 -25.02 -19.05 18.27
C ARG A 513 -24.97 -19.81 19.60
N LYS A 514 -25.95 -19.59 20.48
CA LYS A 514 -26.04 -20.31 21.78
C LYS A 514 -26.38 -21.79 21.61
N LEU A 515 -27.23 -22.12 20.64
CA LEU A 515 -27.66 -23.49 20.40
C LEU A 515 -26.55 -24.35 19.80
N VAL A 516 -25.74 -23.80 18.87
CA VAL A 516 -24.56 -24.50 18.32
C VAL A 516 -23.61 -24.97 19.43
N ASP A 517 -23.29 -24.08 20.37
CA ASP A 517 -22.45 -24.42 21.53
C ASP A 517 -23.12 -25.48 22.43
N CYS A 518 -24.43 -25.34 22.67
CA CYS A 518 -25.19 -26.28 23.48
C CYS A 518 -25.20 -27.68 22.88
N PHE A 519 -25.54 -27.79 21.60
CA PHE A 519 -25.66 -29.07 20.89
C PHE A 519 -24.31 -29.78 20.80
N THR A 520 -23.21 -29.05 20.64
CA THR A 520 -21.85 -29.62 20.72
C THR A 520 -21.60 -30.29 22.08
N GLN A 521 -22.06 -29.69 23.18
CA GLN A 521 -21.92 -30.26 24.51
C GLN A 521 -22.82 -31.47 24.72
N LEU A 522 -24.07 -31.42 24.24
CA LEU A 522 -24.99 -32.56 24.28
C LEU A 522 -24.51 -33.74 23.42
N GLU A 523 -23.91 -33.48 22.25
CA GLU A 523 -23.25 -34.48 21.41
C GLU A 523 -22.14 -35.21 22.18
N THR A 524 -21.33 -34.45 22.92
CA THR A 524 -20.24 -35.00 23.74
C THR A 524 -20.77 -35.86 24.89
N VAL A 525 -21.84 -35.43 25.56
CA VAL A 525 -22.54 -36.26 26.55
C VAL A 525 -23.07 -37.54 25.89
N GLY A 526 -23.66 -37.45 24.71
CA GLY A 526 -24.17 -38.61 23.97
C GLY A 526 -23.07 -39.64 23.65
N LYS A 527 -21.91 -39.19 23.15
CA LYS A 527 -20.74 -40.07 22.92
C LYS A 527 -20.28 -40.76 24.19
N MET A 528 -20.27 -40.05 25.31
CA MET A 528 -19.90 -40.61 26.60
C MET A 528 -20.90 -41.66 27.09
N VAL A 529 -22.20 -41.41 26.95
CA VAL A 529 -23.24 -42.41 27.26
C VAL A 529 -23.03 -43.68 26.46
N LEU A 530 -22.65 -43.56 25.19
CA LEU A 530 -22.37 -44.71 24.32
C LEU A 530 -21.09 -45.47 24.72
N GLN A 531 -20.11 -44.79 25.33
CA GLN A 531 -18.85 -45.40 25.79
C GLN A 531 -18.95 -46.07 27.16
N LEU A 532 -19.91 -45.68 28.00
CA LEU A 532 -20.05 -46.20 29.37
C LEU A 532 -20.12 -47.74 29.46
N PRO A 533 -20.85 -48.48 28.59
CA PRO A 533 -20.83 -49.94 28.63
C PRO A 533 -19.43 -50.55 28.44
N ALA A 534 -18.64 -50.01 27.51
CA ALA A 534 -17.27 -50.45 27.27
C ALA A 534 -16.35 -50.11 28.46
N GLN A 535 -16.53 -48.93 29.07
CA GLN A 535 -15.82 -48.56 30.29
C GLN A 535 -16.17 -49.47 31.46
N GLN A 536 -17.44 -49.87 31.61
CA GLN A 536 -17.85 -50.84 32.63
C GLN A 536 -17.17 -52.20 32.41
N GLN A 537 -17.13 -52.67 31.16
CA GLN A 537 -16.44 -53.92 30.81
C GLN A 537 -14.94 -53.83 31.12
N GLU A 538 -14.27 -52.73 30.76
CA GLU A 538 -12.86 -52.51 31.07
C GLU A 538 -12.60 -52.55 32.58
N ILE A 539 -13.44 -51.89 33.38
CA ILE A 539 -13.33 -51.93 34.84
C ILE A 539 -13.54 -53.36 35.36
N ALA A 540 -14.54 -54.08 34.86
CA ALA A 540 -14.80 -55.47 35.25
C ALA A 540 -13.60 -56.38 34.96
N GLU A 541 -12.98 -56.25 33.78
CA GLU A 541 -11.78 -56.98 33.39
C GLU A 541 -10.58 -56.63 34.27
N LYS A 542 -10.32 -55.33 34.51
CA LYS A 542 -9.19 -54.87 35.35
C LYS A 542 -9.28 -55.30 36.81
N TYR A 543 -10.49 -55.48 37.32
CA TYR A 543 -10.75 -55.89 38.69
C TYR A 543 -10.89 -57.41 38.87
N THR A 544 -10.65 -58.19 37.81
CA THR A 544 -10.69 -59.65 37.85
C THR A 544 -9.28 -60.22 37.87
N ASP A 545 -8.95 -60.98 38.93
CA ASP A 545 -7.66 -61.65 39.07
C ASP A 545 -7.82 -63.16 38.84
N ALA A 546 -6.83 -63.76 38.18
CA ALA A 546 -6.71 -65.20 38.03
C ALA A 546 -6.19 -65.82 39.34
N VAL A 547 -7.10 -66.41 40.13
CA VAL A 547 -6.78 -67.03 41.41
C VAL A 547 -6.80 -68.56 41.26
N TRP A 548 -5.76 -69.22 41.77
CA TRP A 548 -5.73 -70.68 41.83
C TRP A 548 -6.77 -71.19 42.83
N ASN A 549 -7.75 -71.97 42.37
CA ASN A 549 -8.71 -72.62 43.25
C ASN A 549 -8.14 -73.96 43.75
N PRO A 550 -7.79 -74.08 45.05
CA PRO A 550 -7.19 -75.29 45.59
C PRO A 550 -8.17 -76.48 45.67
N PHE A 551 -9.49 -76.24 45.55
CA PHE A 551 -10.51 -77.28 45.62
C PHE A 551 -10.83 -77.90 44.26
N THR A 552 -10.66 -77.15 43.16
CA THR A 552 -10.88 -77.65 41.78
C THR A 552 -9.59 -77.87 41.02
N ALA A 553 -8.43 -77.46 41.58
CA ALA A 553 -7.12 -77.47 40.92
C ALA A 553 -7.13 -76.77 39.55
N THR A 554 -7.89 -75.69 39.43
CA THR A 554 -8.00 -74.87 38.22
C THR A 554 -7.82 -73.40 38.58
N VAL A 555 -7.30 -72.61 37.63
CA VAL A 555 -7.32 -71.15 37.73
C VAL A 555 -8.76 -70.69 37.53
N MET A 556 -9.28 -69.88 38.44
CA MET A 556 -10.60 -69.28 38.37
C MET A 556 -10.49 -67.77 38.48
N ASP A 557 -11.37 -67.08 37.79
CA ASP A 557 -11.46 -65.62 37.82
C ASP A 557 -12.17 -65.18 39.11
N GLU A 558 -11.49 -64.39 39.92
CA GLU A 558 -12.05 -63.79 41.13
C GLU A 558 -12.06 -62.27 41.03
N LEU A 559 -13.23 -61.69 41.26
CA LEU A 559 -13.39 -60.25 41.31
C LEU A 559 -12.84 -59.68 42.63
N VAL A 560 -11.82 -58.84 42.51
CA VAL A 560 -11.14 -58.14 43.61
C VAL A 560 -11.88 -56.83 43.91
N LYS A 561 -11.88 -56.38 45.18
CA LYS A 561 -12.57 -55.15 45.62
C LYS A 561 -14.05 -55.08 45.19
N ARG A 562 -14.77 -56.20 45.32
CA ARG A 562 -16.18 -56.37 44.89
C ARG A 562 -17.12 -55.23 45.30
N ARG A 563 -16.88 -54.61 46.46
CA ARG A 563 -17.71 -53.50 46.95
C ARG A 563 -17.53 -52.21 46.18
N ILE A 564 -16.33 -51.94 45.67
CA ILE A 564 -16.05 -50.75 44.85
C ILE A 564 -16.66 -50.94 43.47
N VAL A 565 -16.44 -52.10 42.85
CA VAL A 565 -17.02 -52.43 41.54
C VAL A 565 -18.55 -52.42 41.61
N SER A 566 -19.15 -53.05 42.63
CA SER A 566 -20.59 -53.01 42.85
C SER A 566 -21.14 -51.59 43.09
N ALA A 567 -20.41 -50.72 43.80
CA ALA A 567 -20.85 -49.34 44.00
C ALA A 567 -20.79 -48.52 42.70
N TYR A 568 -19.82 -48.78 41.84
CA TYR A 568 -19.73 -48.17 40.52
C TYR A 568 -20.83 -48.66 39.57
N GLU A 569 -20.98 -49.98 39.41
CA GLU A 569 -21.93 -50.60 38.47
C GLU A 569 -23.39 -50.45 38.89
N ASN A 570 -23.69 -50.64 40.19
CA ASN A 570 -25.07 -50.69 40.67
C ASN A 570 -25.59 -49.36 41.23
N VAL A 571 -24.72 -48.37 41.47
CA VAL A 571 -25.12 -47.07 42.05
C VAL A 571 -24.69 -45.88 41.20
N LEU A 572 -23.39 -45.73 40.89
CA LEU A 572 -22.90 -44.54 40.19
C LEU A 572 -23.31 -44.48 38.72
N VAL A 573 -23.15 -45.57 37.96
CA VAL A 573 -23.52 -45.60 36.54
C VAL A 573 -25.04 -45.42 36.34
N PRO A 574 -25.92 -46.13 37.08
CA PRO A 574 -27.35 -45.87 37.03
C PRO A 574 -27.72 -44.43 37.40
N TYR A 575 -27.03 -43.81 38.37
CA TYR A 575 -27.23 -42.41 38.72
C TYR A 575 -26.89 -41.45 37.57
N PHE A 576 -25.80 -41.69 36.84
CA PHE A 576 -25.43 -40.90 35.68
C PHE A 576 -26.47 -41.01 34.57
N ILE A 577 -26.91 -42.23 34.26
CA ILE A 577 -27.90 -42.48 33.21
C ILE A 577 -29.28 -41.90 33.58
N ASP A 578 -29.71 -42.07 34.82
CA ASP A 578 -30.98 -41.49 35.31
C ASP A 578 -30.97 -39.95 35.18
N LYS A 579 -29.86 -39.31 35.58
CA LYS A 579 -29.72 -37.84 35.47
C LYS A 579 -29.72 -37.35 34.02
N ILE A 580 -29.02 -38.04 33.12
CA ILE A 580 -29.02 -37.70 31.70
C ILE A 580 -30.41 -37.93 31.08
N SER A 581 -31.08 -39.03 31.44
CA SER A 581 -32.41 -39.38 30.92
C SER A 581 -33.54 -38.44 31.35
N LYS A 582 -33.33 -37.67 32.43
CA LYS A 582 -34.26 -36.63 32.92
C LYS A 582 -34.05 -35.26 32.26
N GLY A 583 -33.09 -35.17 31.35
CA GLY A 583 -32.73 -33.93 30.65
C GLY A 583 -31.57 -33.20 31.32
N LEU A 584 -30.67 -32.69 30.50
CA LEU A 584 -29.52 -31.90 30.92
C LEU A 584 -29.61 -30.51 30.33
N ASN A 585 -29.39 -29.48 31.16
CA ASN A 585 -29.18 -28.15 30.60
C ASN A 585 -27.76 -28.06 30.01
N CYS A 586 -27.59 -27.20 29.00
CA CYS A 586 -26.32 -27.04 28.30
C CYS A 586 -25.18 -26.69 29.30
N ASN A 587 -25.46 -25.80 30.25
CA ASN A 587 -24.45 -25.36 31.24
C ASN A 587 -23.96 -26.47 32.19
N GLU A 588 -24.72 -27.55 32.35
CA GLU A 588 -24.38 -28.71 33.17
C GLU A 588 -23.73 -29.82 32.37
N ALA A 589 -23.96 -29.90 31.05
CA ALA A 589 -23.43 -30.95 30.19
C ALA A 589 -21.90 -31.11 30.33
N SER A 590 -21.15 -30.00 30.27
CA SER A 590 -19.69 -29.98 30.47
C SER A 590 -19.25 -30.50 31.85
N LYS A 591 -20.03 -30.22 32.90
CA LYS A 591 -19.76 -30.67 34.27
C LYS A 591 -20.00 -32.17 34.42
N TRP A 592 -21.04 -32.69 33.79
CA TRP A 592 -21.36 -34.12 33.78
C TRP A 592 -20.32 -34.93 33.01
N ILE A 593 -19.85 -34.42 31.87
CA ILE A 593 -18.71 -34.99 31.12
C ILE A 593 -17.52 -35.18 32.05
N GLN A 594 -17.09 -34.10 32.72
CA GLN A 594 -15.95 -34.18 33.64
C GLN A 594 -16.18 -35.12 34.82
N LEU A 595 -17.41 -35.19 35.35
CA LEU A 595 -17.72 -36.05 36.49
C LEU A 595 -17.62 -37.53 36.12
N ILE A 596 -18.17 -37.92 34.98
CA ILE A 596 -18.17 -39.31 34.50
C ILE A 596 -16.73 -39.75 34.15
N ASP A 597 -15.98 -38.93 33.41
CA ASP A 597 -14.58 -39.21 33.08
C ASP A 597 -13.70 -39.36 34.33
N LYS A 598 -13.83 -38.43 35.28
CA LYS A 598 -13.09 -38.52 36.56
C LYS A 598 -13.48 -39.76 37.34
N THR A 599 -14.75 -40.16 37.29
CA THR A 599 -15.21 -41.38 37.96
C THR A 599 -14.55 -42.61 37.37
N HIS A 600 -14.51 -42.73 36.03
CA HIS A 600 -13.84 -43.83 35.36
C HIS A 600 -12.32 -43.87 35.64
N LEU A 601 -11.63 -42.74 35.52
CA LEU A 601 -10.20 -42.66 35.86
C LEU A 601 -9.91 -43.01 37.33
N ARG A 602 -10.79 -42.58 38.24
CA ARG A 602 -10.65 -42.91 39.65
C ARG A 602 -10.83 -44.39 39.90
N MET A 603 -11.77 -45.04 39.21
CA MET A 603 -11.92 -46.50 39.25
C MET A 603 -10.65 -47.21 38.80
N LEU A 604 -10.00 -46.77 37.71
CA LEU A 604 -8.72 -47.37 37.29
C LEU A 604 -7.62 -47.20 38.34
N ALA A 605 -7.50 -46.02 38.97
CA ALA A 605 -6.49 -45.76 40.00
C ALA A 605 -6.72 -46.57 41.28
N MET A 606 -7.98 -46.67 41.73
CA MET A 606 -8.35 -47.39 42.94
C MET A 606 -8.06 -48.89 42.86
N ARG A 607 -7.75 -49.45 41.69
CA ARG A 607 -7.33 -50.85 41.54
C ARG A 607 -6.03 -51.16 42.28
N GLU A 608 -5.08 -50.23 42.32
CA GLU A 608 -3.74 -50.41 42.91
C GLU A 608 -3.62 -49.87 44.36
N GLU A 609 -4.62 -49.15 44.85
CA GLU A 609 -4.59 -48.51 46.18
C GLU A 609 -5.06 -49.45 47.33
N ASP A 610 -4.64 -49.21 48.58
CA ASP A 610 -5.25 -49.87 49.75
C ASP A 610 -6.61 -49.25 50.09
N THR A 611 -7.67 -49.88 49.61
CA THR A 611 -9.05 -49.41 49.74
C THR A 611 -9.81 -50.00 50.93
N ARG A 612 -9.19 -50.78 51.80
CA ARG A 612 -9.87 -51.54 52.87
C ARG A 612 -10.75 -50.68 53.79
N LYS A 613 -10.29 -49.46 54.13
CA LYS A 613 -11.07 -48.52 54.97
C LYS A 613 -12.28 -47.95 54.22
N MET A 614 -12.13 -47.69 52.92
CA MET A 614 -13.18 -47.18 52.04
C MET A 614 -14.25 -48.25 51.81
N GLU A 615 -13.85 -49.49 51.51
CA GLU A 615 -14.74 -50.65 51.33
C GLU A 615 -15.57 -51.01 52.57
N ARG A 616 -15.08 -50.67 53.77
CA ARG A 616 -15.86 -50.78 55.02
C ARG A 616 -16.94 -49.71 55.10
N ARG A 617 -16.65 -48.50 54.64
CA ARG A 617 -17.56 -47.34 54.68
C ARG A 617 -18.66 -47.42 53.63
N ILE A 618 -18.41 -48.02 52.47
CA ILE A 618 -19.40 -48.16 51.38
C ILE A 618 -20.23 -49.46 51.45
N ARG A 619 -20.07 -50.27 52.51
CA ARG A 619 -20.63 -51.63 52.59
C ARG A 619 -22.17 -51.71 52.43
N LYS A 620 -22.89 -50.65 52.76
CA LYS A 620 -24.35 -50.52 52.64
C LYS A 620 -24.76 -49.11 52.18
N GLU A 621 -23.83 -48.38 51.55
CA GLU A 621 -24.13 -47.03 51.09
C GLU A 621 -24.81 -47.13 49.73
N GLU A 622 -25.98 -46.51 49.60
CA GLU A 622 -26.77 -46.46 48.37
C GLU A 622 -26.88 -45.03 47.82
N ASP A 623 -26.44 -44.01 48.58
CA ASP A 623 -26.43 -42.62 48.11
C ASP A 623 -25.26 -42.37 47.12
N PRO A 624 -25.55 -42.07 45.83
CA PRO A 624 -24.52 -41.82 44.82
C PRO A 624 -23.59 -40.65 45.17
N LEU A 625 -24.11 -39.61 45.83
CA LEU A 625 -23.32 -38.42 46.20
C LEU A 625 -22.34 -38.72 47.34
N VAL A 626 -22.73 -39.61 48.26
CA VAL A 626 -21.84 -40.07 49.31
C VAL A 626 -20.77 -40.96 48.71
N ILE A 627 -21.11 -41.87 47.80
CA ILE A 627 -20.14 -42.74 47.12
C ILE A 627 -19.11 -41.92 46.32
N LEU A 628 -19.53 -40.94 45.53
CA LEU A 628 -18.62 -40.03 44.82
C LEU A 628 -17.65 -39.33 45.77
N GLN A 629 -18.15 -38.83 46.90
CA GLN A 629 -17.31 -38.21 47.93
C GLN A 629 -16.34 -39.21 48.57
N ARG A 630 -16.75 -40.46 48.77
CA ARG A 630 -15.89 -41.51 49.33
C ARG A 630 -14.82 -41.96 48.35
N PHE A 631 -15.06 -41.82 47.05
CA PHE A 631 -14.07 -42.07 46.00
C PHE A 631 -13.16 -40.86 45.76
N ASP A 632 -13.26 -39.79 46.55
CA ASP A 632 -12.52 -38.53 46.39
C ASP A 632 -12.80 -37.84 45.04
N ILE A 633 -14.00 -38.05 44.48
CA ILE A 633 -14.46 -37.40 43.26
C ILE A 633 -15.19 -36.10 43.65
N PRO A 634 -14.81 -34.92 43.11
CA PRO A 634 -15.46 -33.66 43.45
C PRO A 634 -16.96 -33.69 43.14
N LYS A 635 -17.80 -33.29 44.10
CA LYS A 635 -19.23 -33.10 43.85
C LYS A 635 -19.42 -31.95 42.85
N LEU A 636 -20.38 -32.08 41.95
CA LEU A 636 -20.91 -30.94 41.23
C LEU A 636 -21.63 -30.05 42.25
N LEU A 637 -20.99 -28.95 42.65
CA LEU A 637 -21.57 -28.00 43.61
C LEU A 637 -22.87 -27.41 43.04
N ASN A 638 -23.87 -27.36 43.93
CA ASN A 638 -25.26 -26.89 43.78
C ASN A 638 -26.28 -27.96 43.34
N GLN A 639 -26.54 -28.94 44.21
CA GLN A 639 -27.90 -29.46 44.37
C GLN A 639 -28.35 -29.11 45.79
N LYS A 640 -29.34 -28.22 45.87
CA LYS A 640 -30.10 -27.93 47.09
C LYS A 640 -31.32 -28.84 47.11
#